data_AF-A0A7K3GEX9-F1
#
_entry.id   AF-A0A7K3GEX9-F1
#
_cell.length_a   1.000
_cell.length_b   1.000
_cell.length_c   1.000
_cell.angle_alpha   90.00
_cell.angle_beta   90.00
_cell.angle_gamma   90.00
#
_symmetry.space_group_name_H-M   'P 1'
#
loop_
_entity.id
_entity.type
_entity.pdbx_description
1 polymer ?
#
loop_
_entity_poly.entity_id
_entity_poly.type
_entity_poly.pdbx_seq_one_letter_code
_entity_poly.pdbx_strand_id
1 'polypeptide(L)'
;MRNALSLPHGPDDSAREPARNLSRHSAVFLPADPPRAGRIAFWSPDGEPLPDLPGASLPDSPDASVAVSELTVVDGDTLRPVTVPARALSVREALPLLVRARFSDAASPAAAFWGAAALLALDLVALGLLLPGLTPGDHDAWRAGPLGPEELGRLRTLAASMPPTAHAVPLAAASPVSPDSPASPEVPDASGESPLLPEPEALLRAFADAVADTLPRTPAAPQAAGGPAFAATEPQAVPEQRAWAADVAAVHDAGVRLSLRLELPGFTAESREAPGFRAVLQLHGVADPALVADAAEVWSGSGPVGAAFGSRARMDALLALRRAARAWPPLSPLLSAAVPDTVELADEEVTELLGPAADALAALGVQVHWPRELTDRLTARAVIGLPDGSSTHTPGAPNTDTDTDTDHDAESSSLTSALPSLLSAGSLLAFNWRFAVGDHELSRTELDRLAETGRPLVRLRDRWVLVDPAEVRRARTHQDRKVTPVDALSAVLTGTTEIDGRTVEVAATGPLERLRKRLAHPEGDRPEVAQPAALAATLRDYQLRGLDWLHRMTSLGLGGCLADDMGLGKTITVIALHLHRQTDPASAGPTLVVCPTSLMGNWQREIEKFAPGTPVRRFHGAARDLEELPDGGFVLTTYGTMRLDAERLAARNWGLVVADEAQHVKNPYSATARRLRTIGARARVALSGTPVENNLSELWAILDWTTPGLLGGLGAFRTRFAAAVEGGRDPAAAARLSALVRPFLLRRRKSDPGIAPELPPKTETDRTVSLTPEQAGLYEAVVRETLAAISEADGMARRGLVVKLLTGLKQICNHPAQ
;
A
#
# COMPACT_ATOMS: atom_id res chain seq x y z
N MET A 1 -13.61 -11.37 15.05
CA MET A 1 -13.90 -12.44 14.06
C MET A 1 -15.10 -13.33 14.43
N ARG A 2 -16.15 -12.81 15.11
CA ARG A 2 -17.36 -13.60 15.49
C ARG A 2 -18.53 -13.50 14.49
N ASN A 3 -18.43 -12.70 13.43
CA ASN A 3 -19.54 -12.40 12.51
C ASN A 3 -19.32 -12.83 11.04
N ALA A 4 -18.34 -13.67 10.74
CA ALA A 4 -18.04 -14.09 9.36
C ALA A 4 -18.52 -15.50 8.98
N LEU A 5 -19.29 -16.19 9.84
CA LEU A 5 -19.76 -17.57 9.61
C LEU A 5 -21.29 -17.73 9.58
N SER A 6 -22.02 -16.68 9.22
CA SER A 6 -23.43 -16.82 8.83
C SER A 6 -23.53 -17.00 7.32
N LEU A 7 -23.46 -18.26 6.87
CA LEU A 7 -23.85 -18.62 5.50
C LEU A 7 -25.39 -18.66 5.39
N PRO A 8 -25.97 -18.18 4.28
CA PRO A 8 -27.42 -18.16 4.10
C PRO A 8 -27.98 -19.58 4.02
N HIS A 9 -29.14 -19.79 4.66
CA HIS A 9 -29.90 -21.03 4.60
C HIS A 9 -30.54 -21.17 3.22
N GLY A 10 -29.82 -21.80 2.28
CA GLY A 10 -30.31 -22.21 0.96
C GLY A 10 -30.55 -23.72 0.86
N PRO A 11 -31.40 -24.18 -0.07
CA PRO A 11 -31.85 -25.57 -0.16
C PRO A 11 -30.86 -26.39 -0.99
N ASP A 12 -29.80 -26.89 -0.35
CA ASP A 12 -28.99 -27.95 -0.95
C ASP A 12 -28.56 -28.94 0.13
N ASP A 13 -29.47 -29.87 0.42
CA ASP A 13 -29.32 -30.92 1.42
C ASP A 13 -28.54 -32.14 0.87
N SER A 14 -28.26 -32.17 -0.44
CA SER A 14 -27.68 -33.32 -1.13
C SER A 14 -26.17 -33.51 -0.88
N ALA A 15 -25.42 -32.42 -0.68
CA ALA A 15 -23.99 -32.45 -0.35
C ALA A 15 -23.70 -32.55 1.17
N ARG A 16 -24.74 -32.48 2.02
CA ARG A 16 -24.62 -32.44 3.50
C ARG A 16 -24.60 -33.82 4.16
N GLU A 17 -25.23 -34.83 3.58
CA GLU A 17 -25.28 -36.19 4.11
C GLU A 17 -23.92 -36.93 4.15
N PRO A 18 -23.08 -36.93 3.09
CA PRO A 18 -21.83 -37.68 3.11
C PRO A 18 -20.82 -37.16 4.14
N ALA A 19 -20.76 -35.84 4.34
CA ALA A 19 -19.89 -35.20 5.34
C ALA A 19 -20.31 -35.49 6.79
N ARG A 20 -21.63 -35.63 7.05
CA ARG A 20 -22.16 -36.03 8.36
C ARG A 20 -21.89 -37.50 8.70
N ASN A 21 -21.72 -38.35 7.69
CA ASN A 21 -21.47 -39.78 7.89
C ASN A 21 -20.00 -40.08 8.18
N LEU A 22 -19.03 -39.39 7.56
CA LEU A 22 -17.60 -39.61 7.84
C LEU A 22 -17.15 -39.12 9.22
N SER A 23 -17.73 -38.05 9.77
CA SER A 23 -17.35 -37.54 11.09
C SER A 23 -17.66 -38.50 12.24
N ARG A 24 -18.59 -39.45 12.05
CA ARG A 24 -18.93 -40.52 13.02
C ARG A 24 -17.86 -41.59 13.13
N HIS A 25 -17.00 -41.69 12.12
CA HIS A 25 -15.92 -42.67 12.05
C HIS A 25 -14.67 -42.14 12.75
N SER A 26 -13.80 -43.04 13.20
CA SER A 26 -12.51 -42.66 13.77
C SER A 26 -11.62 -42.04 12.68
N ALA A 27 -10.76 -41.12 13.07
CA ALA A 27 -9.87 -40.40 12.15
C ALA A 27 -8.43 -40.42 12.67
N VAL A 28 -7.47 -40.61 11.77
CA VAL A 28 -6.04 -40.57 12.08
C VAL A 28 -5.28 -39.82 11.00
N PHE A 29 -4.31 -39.01 11.39
CA PHE A 29 -3.39 -38.37 10.46
C PHE A 29 -2.23 -39.31 10.11
N LEU A 30 -1.95 -39.40 8.81
CA LEU A 30 -0.85 -40.14 8.23
C LEU A 30 0.17 -39.14 7.69
N PRO A 31 1.28 -38.89 8.42
CA PRO A 31 2.34 -38.00 7.96
C PRO A 31 2.99 -38.48 6.65
N ALA A 32 3.47 -37.54 5.84
CA ALA A 32 4.23 -37.82 4.63
C ALA A 32 5.36 -36.78 4.45
N ASP A 33 6.30 -37.08 3.55
CA ASP A 33 7.32 -36.14 3.09
C ASP A 33 7.07 -35.82 1.60
N PRO A 34 6.76 -34.56 1.21
CA PRO A 34 6.63 -33.38 2.07
C PRO A 34 5.32 -33.34 2.89
N PRO A 35 5.23 -32.52 3.97
CA PRO A 35 4.07 -32.50 4.88
C PRO A 35 2.71 -32.39 4.18
N ARG A 36 2.59 -31.58 3.12
CA ARG A 36 1.35 -31.45 2.33
C ARG A 36 0.85 -32.74 1.66
N ALA A 37 1.72 -33.73 1.45
CA ALA A 37 1.33 -35.04 0.92
C ALA A 37 0.67 -35.93 1.98
N GLY A 38 0.62 -35.48 3.24
CA GLY A 38 -0.04 -36.19 4.33
C GLY A 38 -1.54 -36.41 4.07
N ARG A 39 -2.10 -37.42 4.73
CA ARG A 39 -3.49 -37.82 4.53
C ARG A 39 -4.23 -37.98 5.85
N ILE A 40 -5.54 -37.77 5.84
CA ILE A 40 -6.43 -38.10 6.96
C ILE A 40 -7.20 -39.36 6.57
N ALA A 41 -7.01 -40.43 7.33
CA ALA A 41 -7.70 -41.69 7.13
C ALA A 41 -8.88 -41.81 8.10
N PHE A 42 -10.07 -42.04 7.54
CA PHE A 42 -11.29 -42.35 8.29
C PHE A 42 -11.55 -43.86 8.28
N TRP A 43 -11.85 -44.44 9.45
CA TRP A 43 -12.07 -45.88 9.61
C TRP A 43 -13.12 -46.16 10.70
N SER A 44 -13.78 -47.32 10.63
CA SER A 44 -14.78 -47.74 11.62
C SER A 44 -14.16 -48.68 12.66
N PRO A 45 -14.18 -48.34 13.96
CA PRO A 45 -13.80 -49.26 15.03
C PRO A 45 -14.68 -50.51 15.08
N ASP A 46 -15.96 -50.37 14.76
CA ASP A 46 -16.98 -51.42 14.85
C ASP A 46 -17.20 -52.16 13.51
N GLY A 47 -16.39 -51.86 12.48
CA GLY A 47 -16.50 -52.48 11.16
C GLY A 47 -17.70 -52.01 10.32
N GLU A 48 -18.34 -50.89 10.68
CA GLU A 48 -19.40 -50.29 9.86
C GLU A 48 -18.90 -49.89 8.47
N PRO A 49 -19.70 -50.10 7.40
CA PRO A 49 -19.32 -49.71 6.05
C PRO A 49 -19.18 -48.19 5.92
N LEU A 50 -18.03 -47.75 5.41
CA LEU A 50 -17.76 -46.33 5.16
C LEU A 50 -18.67 -45.81 4.02
N PRO A 51 -19.32 -44.64 4.18
CA PRO A 51 -20.27 -44.10 3.21
C PRO A 51 -19.60 -43.78 1.87
N ASP A 52 -20.27 -44.03 0.74
CA ASP A 52 -19.79 -43.59 -0.58
C ASP A 52 -19.89 -42.07 -0.75
N LEU A 53 -18.82 -41.46 -1.27
CA LEU A 53 -18.79 -40.03 -1.56
C LEU A 53 -19.22 -39.82 -3.02
N PRO A 54 -20.38 -39.21 -3.30
CA PRO A 54 -20.76 -38.87 -4.66
C PRO A 54 -19.84 -37.77 -5.20
N GLY A 55 -19.05 -38.11 -6.24
CA GLY A 55 -18.39 -37.18 -7.16
C GLY A 55 -17.73 -35.95 -6.54
N ALA A 56 -16.53 -36.10 -5.97
CA ALA A 56 -15.64 -34.96 -5.73
C ALA A 56 -14.78 -34.68 -6.98
N SER A 57 -15.43 -34.53 -8.14
CA SER A 57 -14.82 -33.91 -9.31
C SER A 57 -15.01 -32.40 -9.18
N LEU A 58 -14.22 -31.75 -8.32
CA LEU A 58 -13.94 -30.34 -8.57
C LEU A 58 -13.21 -30.29 -9.93
N PRO A 59 -13.73 -29.56 -10.94
CA PRO A 59 -12.96 -29.37 -12.15
C PRO A 59 -11.68 -28.62 -11.75
N ASP A 60 -10.52 -29.19 -12.10
CA ASP A 60 -9.16 -28.65 -11.90
C ASP A 60 -8.36 -29.07 -10.64
N SER A 61 -8.49 -30.31 -10.13
CA SER A 61 -7.44 -30.90 -9.26
C SER A 61 -6.93 -32.24 -9.79
N PRO A 62 -5.63 -32.36 -10.16
CA PRO A 62 -5.07 -33.58 -10.75
C PRO A 62 -4.87 -34.74 -9.75
N ASP A 63 -5.21 -34.57 -8.47
CA ASP A 63 -4.95 -35.55 -7.40
C ASP A 63 -6.22 -36.23 -6.82
N ALA A 64 -7.36 -36.12 -7.51
CA ALA A 64 -8.66 -36.62 -7.05
C ALA A 64 -8.79 -38.17 -7.11
N SER A 65 -7.96 -38.90 -6.34
CA SER A 65 -8.18 -40.32 -6.06
C SER A 65 -8.45 -40.53 -4.56
N VAL A 66 -9.73 -40.57 -4.21
CA VAL A 66 -10.19 -41.12 -2.92
C VAL A 66 -9.89 -42.62 -2.94
N ALA A 67 -8.71 -43.01 -2.47
CA ALA A 67 -8.31 -44.41 -2.42
C ALA A 67 -8.95 -45.08 -1.20
N VAL A 68 -9.76 -46.11 -1.43
CA VAL A 68 -10.08 -47.11 -0.40
C VAL A 68 -8.79 -47.88 -0.16
N SER A 69 -8.30 -47.85 1.07
CA SER A 69 -7.03 -48.46 1.46
C SER A 69 -7.21 -49.32 2.71
N GLU A 70 -6.40 -50.36 2.83
CA GLU A 70 -6.25 -51.10 4.07
C GLU A 70 -5.37 -50.29 5.03
N LEU A 71 -5.86 -50.04 6.24
CA LEU A 71 -5.15 -49.34 7.30
C LEU A 71 -4.89 -50.30 8.45
N THR A 72 -3.64 -50.47 8.86
CA THR A 72 -3.32 -51.21 10.08
C THR A 72 -3.43 -50.29 11.29
N VAL A 73 -4.24 -50.67 12.26
CA VAL A 73 -4.44 -49.98 13.54
C VAL A 73 -4.20 -50.95 14.70
N VAL A 74 -3.78 -50.45 15.85
CA VAL A 74 -3.70 -51.23 17.08
C VAL A 74 -5.09 -51.26 17.72
N ASP A 75 -5.63 -52.46 17.88
CA ASP A 75 -6.91 -52.67 18.54
C ASP A 75 -6.83 -52.34 20.03
N GLY A 76 -7.85 -51.64 20.55
CA GLY A 76 -7.86 -51.12 21.92
C GLY A 76 -7.97 -52.21 22.98
N ASP A 77 -8.60 -53.34 22.65
CA ASP A 77 -8.87 -54.44 23.59
C ASP A 77 -7.76 -55.50 23.57
N THR A 78 -7.28 -55.86 22.37
CA THR A 78 -6.27 -56.90 22.20
C THR A 78 -4.84 -56.37 22.12
N LEU A 79 -4.65 -55.05 21.97
CA LEU A 79 -3.35 -54.37 21.76
C LEU A 79 -2.51 -54.98 20.63
N ARG A 80 -3.19 -55.57 19.63
CA ARG A 80 -2.58 -56.20 18.46
C ARG A 80 -2.88 -55.38 17.20
N PRO A 81 -1.95 -55.35 16.22
CA PRO A 81 -2.23 -54.76 14.92
C PRO A 81 -3.35 -55.53 14.19
N VAL A 82 -4.37 -54.80 13.73
CA VAL A 82 -5.49 -55.30 12.93
C VAL A 82 -5.61 -54.41 11.69
N THR A 83 -5.85 -55.03 10.53
CA THR A 83 -6.09 -54.32 9.28
C THR A 83 -7.58 -54.03 9.11
N VAL A 84 -7.93 -52.76 8.95
CA VAL A 84 -9.29 -52.26 8.77
C VAL A 84 -9.44 -51.53 7.44
N PRO A 85 -10.63 -51.56 6.81
CA PRO A 85 -10.90 -50.71 5.67
C PRO A 85 -10.91 -49.23 6.10
N ALA A 86 -10.16 -48.40 5.36
CA ALA A 86 -10.07 -46.97 5.61
C ALA A 86 -10.22 -46.17 4.32
N ARG A 87 -10.70 -44.93 4.47
CA ARG A 87 -10.79 -43.95 3.39
C ARG A 87 -9.87 -42.78 3.69
N ALA A 88 -8.86 -42.60 2.86
CA ALA A 88 -7.85 -41.55 3.01
C ALA A 88 -8.20 -40.34 2.13
N LEU A 89 -8.18 -39.15 2.73
CA LEU A 89 -8.34 -37.86 2.06
C LEU A 89 -7.07 -37.04 2.18
N SER A 90 -6.79 -36.16 1.21
CA SER A 90 -5.73 -35.16 1.37
C SER A 90 -6.06 -34.21 2.53
N VAL A 91 -5.05 -33.57 3.11
CA VAL A 91 -5.28 -32.55 4.17
C VAL A 91 -6.24 -31.46 3.69
N ARG A 92 -6.12 -31.01 2.44
CA ARG A 92 -6.98 -29.98 1.84
C ARG A 92 -8.46 -30.39 1.84
N GLU A 93 -8.76 -31.63 1.47
CA GLU A 93 -10.13 -32.16 1.42
C GLU A 93 -10.68 -32.48 2.81
N ALA A 94 -9.83 -32.93 3.73
CA ALA A 94 -10.22 -33.29 5.08
C ALA A 94 -10.52 -32.06 5.97
N LEU A 95 -9.85 -30.92 5.75
CA LEU A 95 -9.98 -29.73 6.59
C LEU A 95 -11.43 -29.25 6.80
N PRO A 96 -12.26 -29.04 5.75
CA PRO A 96 -13.66 -28.67 5.94
C PRO A 96 -14.49 -29.69 6.72
N LEU A 97 -14.16 -30.99 6.59
CA LEU A 97 -14.85 -32.06 7.31
C LEU A 97 -14.46 -32.09 8.79
N LEU A 98 -13.16 -32.00 9.09
CA LEU A 98 -12.63 -31.99 10.44
C LEU A 98 -13.13 -30.78 11.25
N VAL A 99 -13.11 -29.59 10.65
CA VAL A 99 -13.64 -28.38 11.31
C VAL A 99 -15.11 -28.54 11.69
N ARG A 100 -15.92 -29.19 10.84
CA ARG A 100 -17.32 -29.49 11.16
C ARG A 100 -17.46 -30.57 12.23
N ALA A 101 -16.62 -31.62 12.20
CA ALA A 101 -16.63 -32.70 13.17
C ALA A 101 -16.44 -32.18 14.61
N ARG A 102 -15.61 -31.14 14.80
CA ARG A 102 -15.42 -30.51 16.11
C ARG A 102 -16.72 -29.98 16.76
N PHE A 103 -17.70 -29.60 15.97
CA PHE A 103 -18.97 -29.03 16.43
C PHE A 103 -20.14 -30.02 16.32
N SER A 104 -19.88 -31.28 15.99
CA SER A 104 -20.90 -32.31 15.88
C SER A 104 -20.92 -33.22 17.10
N ASP A 105 -22.06 -33.30 17.77
CA ASP A 105 -22.27 -34.24 18.89
C ASP A 105 -22.23 -35.72 18.46
N ALA A 106 -22.34 -35.97 17.15
CA ALA A 106 -22.24 -37.30 16.56
C ALA A 106 -20.82 -37.67 16.11
N ALA A 107 -19.83 -36.78 16.28
CA ALA A 107 -18.47 -37.07 15.85
C ALA A 107 -17.79 -38.08 16.78
N SER A 108 -16.96 -38.97 16.21
CA SER A 108 -16.10 -39.82 17.03
C SER A 108 -15.12 -38.94 17.84
N PRO A 109 -14.64 -39.41 19.01
CA PRO A 109 -13.64 -38.66 19.78
C PRO A 109 -12.39 -38.29 18.96
N ALA A 110 -11.93 -39.21 18.10
CA ALA A 110 -10.78 -38.99 17.22
C ALA A 110 -11.05 -37.94 16.14
N ALA A 111 -12.22 -37.97 15.50
CA ALA A 111 -12.61 -36.96 14.51
C ALA A 111 -12.80 -35.58 15.16
N ALA A 112 -13.38 -35.51 16.36
CA ALA A 112 -13.53 -34.28 17.12
C ALA A 112 -12.16 -33.70 17.54
N PHE A 113 -11.22 -34.55 17.95
CA PHE A 113 -9.84 -34.19 18.26
C PHE A 113 -9.14 -33.59 17.02
N TRP A 114 -9.15 -34.28 15.88
CA TRP A 114 -8.55 -33.77 14.65
C TRP A 114 -9.26 -32.52 14.12
N GLY A 115 -10.54 -32.33 14.46
CA GLY A 115 -11.25 -31.08 14.26
C GLY A 115 -10.74 -29.92 15.12
N ALA A 116 -10.43 -30.16 16.40
CA ALA A 116 -9.78 -29.18 17.26
C ALA A 116 -8.35 -28.86 16.77
N ALA A 117 -7.60 -29.88 16.32
CA ALA A 117 -6.29 -29.72 15.72
C ALA A 117 -6.35 -28.88 14.43
N ALA A 118 -7.36 -29.11 13.58
CA ALA A 118 -7.58 -28.34 12.36
C ALA A 118 -7.84 -26.86 12.66
N LEU A 119 -8.67 -26.57 13.67
CA LEU A 119 -8.92 -25.19 14.10
C LEU A 119 -7.66 -24.52 14.67
N LEU A 120 -6.85 -25.24 15.47
CA LEU A 120 -5.59 -24.72 15.98
C LEU A 120 -4.61 -24.42 14.84
N ALA A 121 -4.45 -25.34 13.88
CA ALA A 121 -3.56 -25.15 12.75
C ALA A 121 -4.02 -23.99 11.84
N LEU A 122 -5.33 -23.85 11.59
CA LEU A 122 -5.89 -22.73 10.84
C LEU A 122 -5.68 -21.39 11.55
N ASP A 123 -5.74 -21.36 12.88
CA ASP A 123 -5.45 -20.17 13.69
C ASP A 123 -3.99 -19.74 13.53
N LEU A 124 -3.05 -20.68 13.59
CA LEU A 124 -1.61 -20.43 13.36
C LEU A 124 -1.36 -19.86 11.96
N VAL A 125 -1.99 -20.43 10.93
CA VAL A 125 -1.87 -19.94 9.54
C VAL A 125 -2.51 -18.55 9.39
N ALA A 126 -3.66 -18.30 10.01
CA ALA A 126 -4.34 -17.00 9.97
C ALA A 126 -3.53 -15.89 10.66
N LEU A 127 -2.75 -16.24 11.69
CA LEU A 127 -1.80 -15.33 12.34
C LEU A 127 -0.53 -15.10 11.51
N GLY A 128 -0.37 -15.79 10.37
CA GLY A 128 0.81 -15.68 9.52
C GLY A 128 2.05 -16.39 10.09
N LEU A 129 1.87 -17.34 11.01
CA LEU A 129 2.96 -18.11 11.62
C LEU A 129 3.39 -19.25 10.68
N LEU A 130 4.07 -18.87 9.59
CA LEU A 130 4.57 -19.76 8.55
C LEU A 130 6.08 -19.55 8.37
N LEU A 131 6.87 -20.62 8.53
CA LEU A 131 8.31 -20.59 8.27
C LEU A 131 8.66 -21.46 7.06
N PRO A 132 9.45 -20.95 6.10
CA PRO A 132 9.96 -21.78 5.03
C PRO A 132 11.02 -22.75 5.56
N GLY A 133 11.00 -23.97 5.03
CA GLY A 133 11.89 -25.07 5.40
C GLY A 133 12.11 -26.03 4.24
N LEU A 134 13.16 -26.85 4.33
CA LEU A 134 13.30 -28.01 3.47
C LEU A 134 13.06 -29.27 4.30
N THR A 135 12.38 -30.24 3.70
CA THR A 135 12.18 -31.55 4.31
C THR A 135 13.47 -32.40 4.24
N PRO A 136 13.55 -33.54 4.93
CA PRO A 136 14.69 -34.45 4.81
C PRO A 136 14.97 -34.87 3.35
N GLY A 137 13.91 -35.06 2.54
CA GLY A 137 13.99 -35.34 1.11
C GLY A 137 14.35 -34.14 0.22
N ASP A 138 14.79 -33.02 0.79
CA ASP A 138 15.18 -31.81 0.04
C ASP A 138 14.03 -31.07 -0.67
N HIS A 139 12.80 -31.34 -0.25
CA HIS A 139 11.63 -30.70 -0.82
C HIS A 139 11.26 -29.41 -0.07
N ASP A 140 10.75 -28.44 -0.82
CA ASP A 140 10.22 -27.19 -0.27
C ASP A 140 9.00 -27.44 0.63
N ALA A 141 8.98 -26.89 1.84
CA ALA A 141 7.83 -27.00 2.75
C ALA A 141 7.66 -25.77 3.63
N TRP A 142 6.42 -25.43 3.94
CA TRP A 142 6.12 -24.53 5.07
C TRP A 142 5.91 -25.33 6.35
N ARG A 143 6.41 -24.80 7.46
CA ARG A 143 6.11 -25.31 8.81
C ARG A 143 5.36 -24.25 9.61
N ALA A 144 4.54 -24.70 10.55
CA ALA A 144 3.83 -23.83 11.47
C ALA A 144 4.82 -23.26 12.50
N GLY A 145 5.04 -21.95 12.51
CA GLY A 145 5.94 -21.30 13.45
C GLY A 145 6.34 -19.87 13.08
N PRO A 146 7.13 -19.19 13.93
CA PRO A 146 7.55 -19.64 15.26
C PRO A 146 6.39 -19.72 16.24
N LEU A 147 6.44 -20.70 17.15
CA LEU A 147 5.40 -20.89 18.18
C LEU A 147 5.86 -20.28 19.50
N GLY A 148 5.08 -19.35 20.04
CA GLY A 148 5.32 -18.76 21.35
C GLY A 148 4.89 -19.69 22.49
N PRO A 149 5.11 -19.27 23.75
CA PRO A 149 4.72 -20.04 24.93
C PRO A 149 3.23 -20.37 24.99
N GLU A 150 2.36 -19.46 24.52
CA GLU A 150 0.91 -19.66 24.49
C GLU A 150 0.52 -20.72 23.45
N GLU A 151 1.04 -20.63 22.22
CA GLU A 151 0.78 -21.61 21.16
C GLU A 151 1.32 -22.99 21.55
N LEU A 152 2.52 -23.06 22.12
CA LEU A 152 3.09 -24.31 22.64
C LEU A 152 2.26 -24.88 23.79
N GLY A 153 1.73 -24.04 24.68
CA GLY A 153 0.82 -24.45 25.75
C GLY A 153 -0.48 -25.04 25.22
N ARG A 154 -1.10 -24.40 24.21
CA ARG A 154 -2.31 -24.89 23.53
C ARG A 154 -2.04 -26.22 22.81
N LEU A 155 -0.90 -26.34 22.12
CA LEU A 155 -0.51 -27.57 21.41
C LEU A 155 -0.30 -28.73 22.39
N ARG A 156 0.45 -28.52 23.48
CA ARG A 156 0.67 -29.55 24.53
C ARG A 156 -0.63 -29.97 25.21
N THR A 157 -1.49 -29.01 25.53
CA THR A 157 -2.81 -29.27 26.14
C THR A 157 -3.66 -30.12 25.21
N LEU A 158 -3.68 -29.79 23.91
CA LEU A 158 -4.40 -30.56 22.92
C LEU A 158 -3.79 -31.96 22.78
N ALA A 159 -2.47 -32.09 22.60
CA ALA A 159 -1.77 -33.36 22.49
C ALA A 159 -2.04 -34.30 23.69
N ALA A 160 -2.07 -33.76 24.91
CA ALA A 160 -2.39 -34.53 26.12
C ALA A 160 -3.84 -35.06 26.14
N SER A 161 -4.75 -34.46 25.37
CA SER A 161 -6.14 -34.89 25.21
C SER A 161 -6.36 -35.84 24.02
N MET A 162 -5.31 -36.22 23.30
CA MET A 162 -5.41 -37.05 22.09
C MET A 162 -5.99 -38.43 22.41
N PRO A 163 -7.17 -38.80 21.85
CA PRO A 163 -7.74 -40.13 22.05
C PRO A 163 -6.82 -41.24 21.48
N PRO A 164 -6.77 -42.43 22.09
CA PRO A 164 -5.99 -43.57 21.57
C PRO A 164 -6.27 -43.89 20.11
N THR A 165 -7.54 -43.86 19.71
CA THR A 165 -7.97 -44.13 18.33
C THR A 165 -7.52 -43.06 17.32
N ALA A 166 -7.13 -41.87 17.78
CA ALA A 166 -6.63 -40.78 16.94
C ALA A 166 -5.16 -40.94 16.52
N HIS A 167 -4.43 -41.88 17.14
CA HIS A 167 -3.03 -42.19 16.88
C HIS A 167 -2.75 -43.70 16.92
N ALA A 168 -3.76 -44.52 16.61
CA ALA A 168 -3.70 -45.97 16.71
C ALA A 168 -2.90 -46.65 15.58
N VAL A 169 -2.36 -45.92 14.62
CA VAL A 169 -1.56 -46.49 13.52
C VAL A 169 -0.14 -46.73 14.03
N PRO A 170 0.37 -47.97 14.01
CA PRO A 170 1.72 -48.27 14.49
C PRO A 170 2.78 -47.65 13.58
N LEU A 171 3.88 -47.20 14.18
CA LEU A 171 5.08 -46.85 13.46
C LEU A 171 5.64 -48.12 12.80
N ALA A 172 5.94 -48.06 11.50
CA ALA A 172 6.61 -49.18 10.83
C ALA A 172 7.94 -49.47 11.54
N ALA A 173 8.17 -50.72 11.93
CA ALA A 173 9.45 -51.14 12.48
C ALA A 173 10.55 -50.81 11.46
N ALA A 174 11.47 -49.93 11.83
CA ALA A 174 12.59 -49.57 10.98
C ALA A 174 13.52 -50.79 10.84
N SER A 175 13.33 -51.62 9.82
CA SER A 175 14.31 -52.61 9.41
C SER A 175 15.37 -51.95 8.52
N PRO A 176 16.66 -51.96 8.89
CA PRO A 176 17.74 -51.63 7.97
C PRO A 176 17.98 -52.84 7.05
N VAL A 177 17.38 -52.85 5.86
CA VAL A 177 17.74 -53.83 4.83
C VAL A 177 19.06 -53.40 4.18
N SER A 178 20.16 -54.05 4.57
CA SER A 178 21.37 -54.10 3.73
C SER A 178 21.13 -55.07 2.57
N PRO A 179 21.47 -54.70 1.33
CA PRO A 179 21.22 -55.55 0.16
C PRO A 179 22.39 -56.52 0.00
N ASP A 180 22.37 -57.66 0.70
CA ASP A 180 23.11 -58.86 0.34
C ASP A 180 22.74 -60.03 1.28
N SER A 181 21.60 -60.67 1.03
CA SER A 181 21.37 -62.07 1.45
C SER A 181 20.15 -62.65 0.73
N PRO A 182 20.21 -63.90 0.21
CA PRO A 182 19.13 -64.46 -0.60
C PRO A 182 17.97 -64.95 0.27
N ALA A 183 16.77 -64.77 -0.26
CA ALA A 183 15.48 -65.07 0.37
C ALA A 183 15.35 -66.52 0.87
N SER A 184 14.71 -66.68 2.03
CA SER A 184 13.96 -67.88 2.41
C SER A 184 12.60 -67.44 2.99
N PRO A 185 11.50 -68.15 2.68
CA PRO A 185 10.17 -67.79 3.15
C PRO A 185 9.92 -68.45 4.49
N GLU A 186 10.16 -67.74 5.59
CA GLU A 186 9.80 -68.21 6.92
C GLU A 186 8.89 -67.22 7.64
N VAL A 187 7.82 -67.81 8.18
CA VAL A 187 6.77 -67.30 9.07
C VAL A 187 7.29 -66.18 10.00
N PRO A 188 6.58 -65.05 10.16
CA PRO A 188 7.01 -64.04 11.11
C PRO A 188 6.93 -64.61 12.53
N ASP A 189 8.11 -64.71 13.12
CA ASP A 189 8.37 -65.24 14.45
C ASP A 189 7.82 -64.30 15.54
N ALA A 190 7.46 -64.91 16.66
CA ALA A 190 6.87 -64.31 17.84
C ALA A 190 7.92 -63.53 18.67
N SER A 191 8.45 -62.44 18.11
CA SER A 191 9.08 -61.40 18.93
C SER A 191 7.95 -60.56 19.54
N GLY A 192 7.72 -60.73 20.84
CA GLY A 192 6.69 -60.03 21.62
C GLY A 192 6.97 -58.53 21.82
N GLU A 193 7.40 -57.81 20.78
CA GLU A 193 7.53 -56.36 20.81
C GLU A 193 6.14 -55.73 20.67
N SER A 194 5.73 -54.97 21.69
CA SER A 194 4.49 -54.20 21.64
C SER A 194 4.57 -53.17 20.52
N PRO A 195 3.51 -52.99 19.71
CA PRO A 195 3.53 -52.04 18.61
C PRO A 195 3.79 -50.62 19.13
N LEU A 196 4.75 -49.93 18.52
CA LEU A 196 5.09 -48.54 18.87
C LEU A 196 4.11 -47.59 18.19
N LEU A 197 3.42 -46.77 18.98
CA LEU A 197 2.54 -45.71 18.47
C LEU A 197 3.28 -44.37 18.39
N PRO A 198 2.88 -43.47 17.47
CA PRO A 198 3.46 -42.13 17.39
C PRO A 198 3.18 -41.30 18.65
N GLU A 199 4.15 -40.50 19.06
CA GLU A 199 3.98 -39.54 20.16
C GLU A 199 2.90 -38.49 19.78
N PRO A 200 1.88 -38.26 20.65
CA PRO A 200 0.80 -37.31 20.35
C PRO A 200 1.26 -35.90 19.98
N GLU A 201 2.27 -35.35 20.67
CA GLU A 201 2.77 -34.00 20.38
C GLU A 201 3.44 -33.93 19.00
N ALA A 202 4.26 -34.93 18.67
CA ALA A 202 4.93 -35.02 17.37
C ALA A 202 3.94 -35.19 16.22
N LEU A 203 2.92 -36.04 16.39
CA LEU A 203 1.89 -36.28 15.37
C LEU A 203 1.02 -35.03 15.14
N LEU A 204 0.66 -34.32 16.22
CA LEU A 204 -0.08 -33.07 16.13
C LEU A 204 0.73 -31.96 15.45
N ARG A 205 2.04 -31.87 15.74
CA ARG A 205 2.95 -30.92 15.10
C ARG A 205 3.07 -31.20 13.59
N ALA A 206 3.25 -32.48 13.22
CA ALA A 206 3.31 -32.88 11.81
C ALA A 206 2.01 -32.53 11.05
N PHE A 207 0.84 -32.65 11.70
CA PHE A 207 -0.42 -32.23 11.10
C PHE A 207 -0.51 -30.71 10.94
N ALA A 208 -0.09 -29.93 11.93
CA ALA A 208 -0.05 -28.47 11.84
C ALA A 208 0.85 -28.00 10.69
N ASP A 209 2.01 -28.65 10.52
CA ASP A 209 2.93 -28.40 9.41
C ASP A 209 2.30 -28.76 8.05
N ALA A 210 1.57 -29.88 7.97
CA ALA A 210 0.86 -30.26 6.74
C ALA A 210 -0.22 -29.23 6.34
N VAL A 211 -0.94 -28.66 7.30
CA VAL A 211 -1.91 -27.58 7.07
C VAL A 211 -1.20 -26.30 6.62
N ALA A 212 -0.12 -25.93 7.32
CA ALA A 212 0.72 -24.78 7.00
C ALA A 212 1.34 -24.88 5.59
N ASP A 213 1.76 -26.07 5.17
CA ASP A 213 2.32 -26.33 3.83
C ASP A 213 1.25 -26.36 2.73
N THR A 214 0.00 -26.69 3.06
CA THR A 214 -1.07 -26.82 2.08
C THR A 214 -1.72 -25.48 1.72
N LEU A 215 -2.01 -24.63 2.71
CA LEU A 215 -2.89 -23.45 2.53
C LEU A 215 -2.28 -22.31 1.68
N PRO A 216 -0.99 -21.95 1.78
CA PRO A 216 -0.39 -20.87 0.99
C PRO A 216 -0.32 -21.17 -0.51
N ARG A 217 -0.38 -22.46 -0.89
CA ARG A 217 -0.22 -22.94 -2.27
C ARG A 217 -1.55 -22.85 -3.01
N THR A 218 -1.84 -21.66 -3.53
CA THR A 218 -3.01 -21.38 -4.39
C THR A 218 -2.60 -21.36 -5.87
N PRO A 219 -3.54 -21.50 -6.83
CA PRO A 219 -3.21 -21.42 -8.25
C PRO A 219 -2.53 -20.12 -8.69
N ALA A 220 -2.65 -19.04 -7.91
CA ALA A 220 -2.03 -17.74 -8.16
C ALA A 220 -0.68 -17.55 -7.42
N ALA A 221 -0.32 -18.46 -6.51
CA ALA A 221 0.87 -18.32 -5.67
C ALA A 221 2.18 -18.34 -6.48
N PRO A 222 2.38 -19.21 -7.48
CA PRO A 222 3.62 -19.21 -8.27
C PRO A 222 3.83 -17.90 -9.05
N GLN A 223 2.76 -17.29 -9.55
CA GLN A 223 2.83 -16.01 -10.25
C GLN A 223 3.15 -14.86 -9.28
N ALA A 224 2.61 -14.89 -8.06
CA ALA A 224 2.89 -13.89 -7.04
C ALA A 224 4.32 -14.01 -6.47
N ALA A 225 4.81 -15.23 -6.29
CA ALA A 225 6.15 -15.52 -5.75
C ALA A 225 7.28 -15.42 -6.80
N GLY A 226 6.94 -15.32 -8.09
CA GLY A 226 7.92 -15.26 -9.18
C GLY A 226 8.60 -16.60 -9.48
N GLY A 227 8.04 -17.72 -9.01
CA GLY A 227 8.59 -19.07 -9.22
C GLY A 227 7.81 -20.17 -8.48
N PRO A 228 8.12 -21.45 -8.73
CA PRO A 228 7.38 -22.58 -8.16
C PRO A 228 7.81 -22.96 -6.73
N ALA A 229 9.03 -22.61 -6.30
CA ALA A 229 9.53 -22.94 -4.95
C ALA A 229 8.66 -22.28 -3.87
N PHE A 230 8.24 -23.05 -2.87
CA PHE A 230 7.34 -22.65 -1.77
C PHE A 230 5.93 -22.20 -2.20
N ALA A 231 5.59 -22.27 -3.50
CA ALA A 231 4.37 -21.71 -4.04
C ALA A 231 3.54 -22.71 -4.87
N ALA A 232 4.19 -23.62 -5.59
CA ALA A 232 3.53 -24.64 -6.40
C ALA A 232 2.96 -25.77 -5.51
N THR A 233 1.86 -26.40 -5.94
CA THR A 233 1.31 -27.57 -5.23
C THR A 233 2.26 -28.76 -5.30
N GLU A 234 2.93 -28.96 -6.44
CA GLU A 234 3.89 -30.04 -6.66
C GLU A 234 5.17 -29.87 -5.82
N PRO A 235 5.71 -30.94 -5.20
CA PRO A 235 7.03 -30.96 -4.57
C PRO A 235 8.16 -30.40 -5.44
N GLN A 236 8.84 -29.35 -4.97
CA GLN A 236 10.03 -28.80 -5.62
C GLN A 236 11.27 -29.23 -4.85
N ALA A 237 12.23 -29.86 -5.52
CA ALA A 237 13.54 -30.15 -4.93
C ALA A 237 14.45 -28.92 -5.06
N VAL A 238 14.85 -28.34 -3.93
CA VAL A 238 15.64 -27.08 -3.88
C VAL A 238 16.83 -27.16 -2.91
N PRO A 239 17.70 -28.17 -3.01
CA PRO A 239 18.74 -28.45 -2.01
C PRO A 239 19.70 -27.28 -1.75
N GLU A 240 19.92 -26.42 -2.75
CA GLU A 240 20.72 -25.19 -2.63
C GLU A 240 20.14 -24.17 -1.63
N GLN A 241 18.84 -24.25 -1.32
CA GLN A 241 18.15 -23.36 -0.40
C GLN A 241 18.18 -23.86 1.05
N ARG A 242 18.73 -25.05 1.33
CA ARG A 242 18.81 -25.63 2.69
C ARG A 242 19.48 -24.69 3.68
N ALA A 243 20.61 -24.09 3.31
CA ALA A 243 21.33 -23.17 4.19
C ALA A 243 20.49 -21.92 4.52
N TRP A 244 19.86 -21.34 3.49
CA TRP A 244 18.98 -20.18 3.65
C TRP A 244 17.76 -20.50 4.54
N ALA A 245 17.08 -21.62 4.28
CA ALA A 245 15.91 -22.02 5.05
C ALA A 245 16.27 -22.34 6.52
N ALA A 246 17.42 -22.97 6.75
CA ALA A 246 17.96 -23.20 8.10
C ALA A 246 18.33 -21.89 8.81
N ASP A 247 18.85 -20.90 8.08
CA ASP A 247 19.18 -19.59 8.64
C ASP A 247 17.91 -18.82 9.03
N VAL A 248 16.88 -18.81 8.17
CA VAL A 248 15.55 -18.23 8.47
C VAL A 248 14.93 -18.92 9.67
N ALA A 249 14.95 -20.26 9.68
CA ALA A 249 14.45 -21.07 10.78
C ALA A 249 15.10 -20.73 12.12
N ALA A 250 16.43 -20.68 12.15
CA ALA A 250 17.19 -20.44 13.36
C ALA A 250 17.04 -19.00 13.89
N VAL A 251 16.55 -18.03 13.11
CA VAL A 251 16.23 -16.67 13.64
C VAL A 251 14.98 -16.75 14.51
N HIS A 252 14.03 -17.58 14.10
CA HIS A 252 12.71 -17.66 14.70
C HIS A 252 12.60 -18.73 15.80
N ASP A 253 13.42 -19.79 15.74
CA ASP A 253 13.43 -20.90 16.71
C ASP A 253 14.44 -20.71 17.87
N ALA A 254 15.28 -19.67 17.82
CA ALA A 254 16.25 -19.40 18.89
C ALA A 254 15.51 -18.97 20.18
N GLY A 255 15.80 -19.61 21.31
CA GLY A 255 15.21 -19.22 22.61
C GLY A 255 15.70 -17.88 23.16
N VAL A 256 16.64 -17.24 22.46
CA VAL A 256 17.31 -15.99 22.83
C VAL A 256 17.44 -15.04 21.65
N ARG A 257 17.32 -13.74 21.92
CA ARG A 257 17.70 -12.66 20.99
C ARG A 257 18.98 -11.99 21.47
N LEU A 258 19.76 -11.46 20.54
CA LEU A 258 20.99 -10.73 20.86
C LEU A 258 20.76 -9.22 20.74
N SER A 259 21.47 -8.46 21.57
CA SER A 259 21.65 -7.03 21.35
C SER A 259 23.09 -6.62 21.64
N LEU A 260 23.52 -5.52 21.03
CA LEU A 260 24.80 -4.87 21.29
C LEU A 260 24.54 -3.58 22.04
N ARG A 261 24.99 -3.49 23.29
CA ARG A 261 24.97 -2.23 24.06
C ARG A 261 26.30 -1.52 23.88
N LEU A 262 26.26 -0.33 23.31
CA LEU A 262 27.45 0.51 23.16
C LEU A 262 27.69 1.30 24.45
N GLU A 263 28.93 1.29 24.91
CA GLU A 263 29.42 2.00 26.08
C GLU A 263 30.61 2.89 25.70
N LEU A 264 30.82 3.95 26.48
CA LEU A 264 31.93 4.89 26.35
C LEU A 264 32.85 4.78 27.58
N PRO A 265 33.88 3.91 27.56
CA PRO A 265 34.71 3.68 28.73
C PRO A 265 35.42 4.97 29.17
N GLY A 266 35.22 5.39 30.43
CA GLY A 266 35.90 6.56 31.00
C GLY A 266 35.42 7.92 30.49
N PHE A 267 34.26 7.99 29.82
CA PHE A 267 33.71 9.25 29.31
C PHE A 267 33.19 10.16 30.43
N THR A 268 33.54 11.44 30.33
CA THR A 268 32.89 12.54 31.06
C THR A 268 32.54 13.64 30.07
N ALA A 269 31.45 14.37 30.31
CA ALA A 269 31.00 15.44 29.40
C ALA A 269 32.07 16.55 29.19
N GLU A 270 33.05 16.65 30.09
CA GLU A 270 34.14 17.64 30.06
C GLU A 270 35.40 17.16 29.31
N SER A 271 35.47 15.88 28.92
CA SER A 271 36.63 15.29 28.24
C SER A 271 36.97 16.03 26.94
N ARG A 272 38.27 16.34 26.75
CA ARG A 272 38.79 17.02 25.55
C ARG A 272 39.10 16.06 24.40
N GLU A 273 39.37 14.80 24.70
CA GLU A 273 39.63 13.74 23.72
C GLU A 273 38.37 12.90 23.49
N ALA A 274 38.23 12.35 22.28
CA ALA A 274 37.11 11.50 21.93
C ALA A 274 37.26 10.13 22.64
N PRO A 275 36.25 9.65 23.38
CA PRO A 275 36.26 8.31 23.97
C PRO A 275 36.23 7.23 22.87
N GLY A 276 36.83 6.07 23.16
CA GLY A 276 36.61 4.86 22.37
C GLY A 276 35.21 4.28 22.62
N PHE A 277 34.73 3.45 21.69
CA PHE A 277 33.46 2.74 21.83
C PHE A 277 33.72 1.28 22.18
N ARG A 278 32.96 0.77 23.14
CA ARG A 278 32.93 -0.66 23.48
C ARG A 278 31.53 -1.21 23.26
N ALA A 279 31.41 -2.29 22.48
CA ALA A 279 30.15 -3.02 22.35
C ALA A 279 30.12 -4.20 23.33
N VAL A 280 29.09 -4.25 24.17
CA VAL A 280 28.81 -5.34 25.11
C VAL A 280 27.69 -6.20 24.53
N LEU A 281 27.92 -7.51 24.44
CA LEU A 281 26.91 -8.46 23.95
C LEU A 281 25.90 -8.76 25.05
N GLN A 282 24.62 -8.60 24.76
CA GLN A 282 23.53 -8.96 25.67
C GLN A 282 22.61 -10.02 25.06
N LEU A 283 22.02 -10.84 25.93
CA LEU A 283 21.02 -11.84 25.60
C LEU A 283 19.68 -11.43 26.19
N HIS A 284 18.63 -11.61 25.40
CA HIS A 284 17.24 -11.36 25.79
C HIS A 284 16.45 -12.66 25.69
N GLY A 285 15.64 -12.96 26.70
CA GLY A 285 14.73 -14.10 26.68
C GLY A 285 13.62 -13.91 25.64
N VAL A 286 13.38 -14.90 24.78
CA VAL A 286 12.25 -14.83 23.84
C VAL A 286 10.90 -15.04 24.54
N ALA A 287 10.89 -15.85 25.62
CA ALA A 287 9.71 -16.09 26.43
C ALA A 287 9.39 -14.94 27.41
N ASP A 288 10.41 -14.18 27.84
CA ASP A 288 10.28 -13.01 28.70
C ASP A 288 11.21 -11.90 28.21
N PRO A 289 10.69 -10.90 27.48
CA PRO A 289 11.47 -9.77 27.00
C PRO A 289 12.09 -8.90 28.11
N ALA A 290 11.63 -9.01 29.35
CA ALA A 290 12.22 -8.29 30.48
C ALA A 290 13.49 -8.99 31.02
N LEU A 291 13.70 -10.27 30.66
CA LEU A 291 14.89 -11.02 31.01
C LEU A 291 16.04 -10.64 30.07
N VAL A 292 16.89 -9.71 30.54
CA VAL A 292 18.09 -9.24 29.82
C VAL A 292 19.32 -9.51 30.68
N ALA A 293 20.35 -10.08 30.09
CA ALA A 293 21.65 -10.30 30.76
C ALA A 293 22.81 -10.07 29.79
N ASP A 294 23.94 -9.62 30.33
CA ASP A 294 25.18 -9.53 29.57
C ASP A 294 25.72 -10.96 29.34
N ALA A 295 26.32 -11.19 28.17
CA ALA A 295 26.79 -12.52 27.78
C ALA A 295 27.80 -13.10 28.79
N ALA A 296 28.64 -12.27 29.40
CA ALA A 296 29.54 -12.71 30.47
C ALA A 296 28.81 -13.33 31.67
N GLU A 297 27.67 -12.77 32.08
CA GLU A 297 26.87 -13.29 33.19
C GLU A 297 26.27 -14.66 32.84
N VAL A 298 25.71 -14.79 31.64
CA VAL A 298 25.11 -16.05 31.15
C VAL A 298 26.16 -17.15 31.01
N TRP A 299 27.39 -16.81 30.60
CA TRP A 299 28.50 -17.76 30.47
C TRP A 299 29.12 -18.17 31.80
N SER A 300 29.22 -17.24 32.76
CA SER A 300 29.72 -17.52 34.11
C SER A 300 28.80 -18.48 34.89
N GLY A 301 27.51 -18.55 34.52
CA GLY A 301 26.50 -19.33 35.25
C GLY A 301 26.28 -18.86 36.68
N SER A 302 26.81 -17.69 37.05
CA SER A 302 26.84 -17.17 38.41
C SER A 302 25.80 -16.06 38.55
N GLY A 303 24.62 -16.41 39.06
CA GLY A 303 23.55 -15.45 39.37
C GLY A 303 22.13 -15.94 39.03
N PRO A 304 21.09 -15.33 39.62
CA PRO A 304 19.69 -15.71 39.38
C PRO A 304 19.23 -15.48 37.94
N VAL A 305 19.84 -14.52 37.23
CA VAL A 305 19.49 -14.17 35.84
C VAL A 305 20.09 -15.16 34.83
N GLY A 306 21.35 -15.56 35.01
CA GLY A 306 22.00 -16.56 34.14
C GLY A 306 21.37 -17.95 34.21
N ALA A 307 20.79 -18.33 35.36
CA ALA A 307 20.04 -19.57 35.53
C ALA A 307 18.63 -19.55 34.91
N ALA A 308 18.06 -18.36 34.71
CA ALA A 308 16.76 -18.19 34.06
C ALA A 308 16.83 -18.41 32.53
N PHE A 309 18.01 -18.24 31.93
CA PHE A 309 18.28 -18.64 30.56
C PHE A 309 18.45 -20.16 30.49
N GLY A 310 17.61 -20.83 29.69
CA GLY A 310 17.60 -22.29 29.58
C GLY A 310 18.93 -22.89 29.08
N SER A 311 19.09 -24.21 29.22
CA SER A 311 20.33 -24.94 28.89
C SER A 311 20.79 -24.81 27.44
N ARG A 312 19.90 -24.44 26.51
CA ARG A 312 20.20 -24.21 25.08
C ARG A 312 20.63 -22.77 24.75
N ALA A 313 20.42 -21.81 25.65
CA ALA A 313 20.62 -20.39 25.40
C ALA A 313 22.03 -20.03 24.91
N ARG A 314 23.08 -20.67 25.47
CA ARG A 314 24.47 -20.44 25.06
C ARG A 314 24.73 -20.89 23.62
N MET A 315 24.18 -22.03 23.24
CA MET A 315 24.33 -22.57 21.88
C MET A 315 23.57 -21.72 20.87
N ASP A 316 22.33 -21.35 21.19
CA ASP A 316 21.50 -20.46 20.37
C ASP A 316 22.15 -19.08 20.19
N ALA A 317 22.73 -18.53 21.27
CA ALA A 317 23.46 -17.27 21.24
C ALA A 317 24.72 -17.35 20.36
N LEU A 318 25.50 -18.44 20.40
CA LEU A 318 26.65 -18.62 19.51
C LEU A 318 26.25 -18.76 18.04
N LEU A 319 25.13 -19.43 17.75
CA LEU A 319 24.58 -19.53 16.39
C LEU A 319 24.08 -18.19 15.87
N ALA A 320 23.39 -17.41 16.71
CA ALA A 320 22.98 -16.04 16.40
C ALA A 320 24.20 -15.12 16.20
N LEU A 321 25.21 -15.20 17.07
CA LEU A 321 26.44 -14.43 16.98
C LEU A 321 27.25 -14.80 15.71
N ARG A 322 27.28 -16.08 15.32
CA ARG A 322 27.94 -16.52 14.07
C ARG A 322 27.27 -15.94 12.83
N ARG A 323 25.96 -15.74 12.86
CA ARG A 323 25.22 -15.08 11.77
C ARG A 323 25.48 -13.58 11.77
N ALA A 324 25.40 -12.95 12.94
CA ALA A 324 25.72 -11.54 13.12
C ALA A 324 27.14 -11.20 12.66
N ALA A 325 28.14 -12.03 13.00
CA ALA A 325 29.53 -11.86 12.57
C ALA A 325 29.74 -12.06 11.06
N ARG A 326 28.88 -12.84 10.38
CA ARG A 326 28.91 -12.94 8.91
C ARG A 326 28.35 -11.70 8.23
N ALA A 327 27.35 -11.06 8.82
CA ALA A 327 26.81 -9.80 8.32
C ALA A 327 27.69 -8.60 8.70
N TRP A 328 28.33 -8.63 9.87
CA TRP A 328 29.20 -7.59 10.38
C TRP A 328 30.48 -8.19 10.98
N PRO A 329 31.57 -8.30 10.18
CA PRO A 329 32.82 -8.94 10.56
C PRO A 329 33.47 -8.49 11.88
N PRO A 330 33.33 -7.23 12.35
CA PRO A 330 33.86 -6.78 13.64
C PRO A 330 33.42 -7.61 14.86
N LEU A 331 32.34 -8.41 14.77
CA LEU A 331 31.93 -9.31 15.85
C LEU A 331 32.72 -10.64 15.89
N SER A 332 33.54 -10.95 14.88
CA SER A 332 34.31 -12.20 14.80
C SER A 332 35.18 -12.51 16.04
N PRO A 333 35.83 -11.52 16.70
CA PRO A 333 36.59 -11.76 17.92
C PRO A 333 35.76 -12.42 19.03
N LEU A 334 34.48 -12.08 19.15
CA LEU A 334 33.58 -12.65 20.16
C LEU A 334 33.36 -14.15 19.98
N LEU A 335 33.41 -14.67 18.74
CA LEU A 335 33.28 -16.10 18.45
C LEU A 335 34.51 -16.91 18.87
N SER A 336 35.67 -16.26 18.96
CA SER A 336 36.93 -16.91 19.33
C SER A 336 37.22 -16.81 20.83
N ALA A 337 36.50 -15.94 21.55
CA ALA A 337 36.65 -15.76 22.97
C ALA A 337 36.00 -16.92 23.75
N ALA A 338 36.61 -17.30 24.88
CA ALA A 338 36.02 -18.28 25.80
C ALA A 338 34.67 -17.78 26.37
N VAL A 339 34.52 -16.46 26.47
CA VAL A 339 33.29 -15.76 26.84
C VAL A 339 33.09 -14.61 25.84
N PRO A 340 31.98 -14.59 25.09
CA PRO A 340 31.70 -13.55 24.11
C PRO A 340 31.17 -12.28 24.81
N ASP A 341 32.03 -11.58 25.54
CA ASP A 341 31.65 -10.45 26.40
C ASP A 341 31.60 -9.12 25.65
N THR A 342 32.77 -8.55 25.34
CA THR A 342 32.90 -7.20 24.78
C THR A 342 33.86 -7.15 23.60
N VAL A 343 33.60 -6.22 22.67
CA VAL A 343 34.53 -5.87 21.58
C VAL A 343 34.77 -4.36 21.58
N GLU A 344 36.03 -3.94 21.46
CA GLU A 344 36.41 -2.54 21.26
C GLU A 344 36.19 -2.19 19.79
N LEU A 345 35.57 -1.04 19.53
CA LEU A 345 35.22 -0.60 18.18
C LEU A 345 36.10 0.57 17.73
N ALA A 346 36.57 0.49 16.49
CA ALA A 346 37.21 1.59 15.78
C ALA A 346 36.18 2.62 15.27
N ASP A 347 36.64 3.85 14.97
CA ASP A 347 35.80 4.93 14.46
C ASP A 347 35.07 4.54 13.16
N GLU A 348 35.72 3.74 12.29
CA GLU A 348 35.12 3.21 11.07
C GLU A 348 33.97 2.24 11.38
N GLU A 349 34.13 1.38 12.36
CA GLU A 349 33.14 0.36 12.76
C GLU A 349 31.91 1.01 13.43
N VAL A 350 32.13 2.07 14.22
CA VAL A 350 31.05 2.89 14.79
C VAL A 350 30.27 3.61 13.69
N THR A 351 30.96 4.06 12.64
CA THR A 351 30.34 4.67 11.47
C THR A 351 29.48 3.67 10.70
N GLU A 352 29.95 2.43 10.54
CA GLU A 352 29.16 1.36 9.92
C GLU A 352 27.86 1.06 10.70
N LEU A 353 27.95 1.03 12.04
CA LEU A 353 26.80 0.87 12.94
C LEU A 353 25.81 2.03 12.90
N LEU A 354 26.18 3.19 12.36
CA LEU A 354 25.25 4.30 12.15
C LEU A 354 24.41 4.19 10.88
N GLY A 355 24.81 3.31 9.97
CA GLY A 355 24.13 3.11 8.69
C GLY A 355 23.87 1.63 8.41
N PRO A 356 24.39 1.09 7.30
CA PRO A 356 23.95 -0.20 6.76
C PRO A 356 24.23 -1.40 7.67
N ALA A 357 25.22 -1.34 8.57
CA ALA A 357 25.51 -2.46 9.46
C ALA A 357 24.44 -2.61 10.55
N ALA A 358 23.90 -1.51 11.10
CA ALA A 358 22.78 -1.60 12.03
C ALA A 358 21.53 -2.19 11.37
N ASP A 359 21.23 -1.81 10.13
CA ASP A 359 20.11 -2.38 9.37
C ASP A 359 20.31 -3.88 9.11
N ALA A 360 21.52 -4.29 8.72
CA ALA A 360 21.87 -5.69 8.50
C ALA A 360 21.79 -6.53 9.78
N LEU A 361 22.24 -5.98 10.91
CA LEU A 361 22.14 -6.62 12.23
C LEU A 361 20.69 -6.71 12.70
N ALA A 362 19.88 -5.65 12.51
CA ALA A 362 18.47 -5.64 12.85
C ALA A 362 17.67 -6.65 12.03
N ALA A 363 17.97 -6.82 10.74
CA ALA A 363 17.38 -7.85 9.89
C ALA A 363 17.67 -9.29 10.38
N LEU A 364 18.78 -9.48 11.10
CA LEU A 364 19.13 -10.74 11.76
C LEU A 364 18.62 -10.84 13.20
N GLY A 365 17.82 -9.87 13.66
CA GLY A 365 17.26 -9.83 15.01
C GLY A 365 18.24 -9.35 16.08
N VAL A 366 19.33 -8.67 15.70
CA VAL A 366 20.31 -8.08 16.63
C VAL A 366 20.09 -6.59 16.75
N GLN A 367 19.65 -6.12 17.91
CA GLN A 367 19.43 -4.69 18.16
C GLN A 367 20.70 -3.99 18.65
N VAL A 368 20.89 -2.71 18.28
CA VAL A 368 22.01 -1.88 18.74
C VAL A 368 21.48 -0.79 19.66
N HIS A 369 21.96 -0.75 20.91
CA HIS A 369 21.58 0.23 21.91
C HIS A 369 22.71 1.25 22.09
N TRP A 370 22.39 2.53 21.88
CA TRP A 370 23.32 3.65 22.02
C TRP A 370 23.28 4.27 23.43
N PRO A 371 24.38 4.85 23.92
CA PRO A 371 24.41 5.60 25.18
C PRO A 371 23.40 6.75 25.19
N ARG A 372 22.74 6.99 26.32
CA ARG A 372 21.73 8.07 26.45
C ARG A 372 22.34 9.46 26.31
N GLU A 373 23.63 9.58 26.57
CA GLU A 373 24.40 10.82 26.47
C GLU A 373 24.62 11.24 25.00
N LEU A 374 24.41 10.33 24.03
CA LEU A 374 24.65 10.53 22.60
C LEU A 374 23.35 10.50 21.76
N THR A 375 22.20 10.76 22.39
CA THR A 375 20.88 10.62 21.75
C THR A 375 20.63 11.66 20.63
N ASP A 376 21.37 12.77 20.64
CA ASP A 376 21.23 13.82 19.64
C ASP A 376 21.94 13.42 18.33
N ARG A 377 21.15 12.91 17.37
CA ARG A 377 21.62 12.61 16.01
C ARG A 377 21.54 13.84 15.11
N LEU A 378 22.40 13.87 14.09
CA LEU A 378 22.24 14.80 12.97
C LEU A 378 20.91 14.51 12.27
N THR A 379 20.07 15.53 12.13
CA THR A 379 18.85 15.50 11.32
C THR A 379 19.01 16.45 10.16
N ALA A 380 18.70 15.96 8.96
CA ALA A 380 18.69 16.77 7.74
C ALA A 380 17.25 17.16 7.41
N ARG A 381 16.97 18.45 7.36
CA ARG A 381 15.68 18.97 6.88
C ARG A 381 15.87 19.82 5.64
N ALA A 382 15.07 19.51 4.64
CA ALA A 382 14.96 20.31 3.44
C ALA A 382 14.12 21.55 3.72
N VAL A 383 14.66 22.75 3.55
CA VAL A 383 13.88 23.99 3.63
C VAL A 383 13.72 24.58 2.23
N ILE A 384 12.48 24.75 1.79
CA ILE A 384 12.20 25.29 0.45
C ILE A 384 11.68 26.73 0.59
N GLY A 385 12.33 27.66 -0.11
CA GLY A 385 12.04 29.09 -0.06
C GLY A 385 12.59 29.87 -1.25
N LEU A 386 12.39 31.19 -1.25
CA LEU A 386 13.07 32.09 -2.18
C LEU A 386 14.56 32.14 -1.82
N PRO A 387 15.49 32.20 -2.79
CA PRO A 387 16.92 32.32 -2.51
C PRO A 387 17.20 33.56 -1.66
N ASP A 388 18.01 33.41 -0.61
CA ASP A 388 18.44 34.51 0.26
C ASP A 388 19.14 35.58 -0.59
N GLY A 389 18.55 36.78 -0.67
CA GLY A 389 19.11 37.93 -1.39
C GLY A 389 18.20 38.63 -2.41
N SER A 390 16.97 38.14 -2.68
CA SER A 390 16.04 38.84 -3.59
C SER A 390 15.09 39.83 -2.89
N SER A 391 15.55 40.50 -1.82
CA SER A 391 14.89 41.72 -1.38
C SER A 391 15.22 42.81 -2.40
N THR A 392 14.28 43.12 -3.29
CA THR A 392 14.32 44.33 -4.11
C THR A 392 14.28 45.53 -3.17
N HIS A 393 15.45 45.96 -2.69
CA HIS A 393 15.63 47.28 -2.10
C HIS A 393 15.52 48.30 -3.23
N THR A 394 14.35 48.93 -3.35
CA THR A 394 14.22 50.19 -4.07
C THR A 394 14.82 51.29 -3.18
N PRO A 395 15.89 52.00 -3.57
CA PRO A 395 16.48 53.05 -2.75
C PRO A 395 15.65 54.32 -2.88
N GLY A 396 14.98 54.74 -1.81
CA GLY A 396 14.41 56.08 -1.69
C GLY A 396 12.97 56.15 -1.16
N ALA A 397 12.78 55.90 0.13
CA ALA A 397 11.67 56.47 0.91
C ALA A 397 12.11 56.54 2.39
N PRO A 398 11.82 57.63 3.12
CA PRO A 398 12.36 57.84 4.47
C PRO A 398 11.60 57.00 5.50
N ASN A 399 12.33 56.45 6.47
CA ASN A 399 11.79 55.77 7.65
C ASN A 399 10.97 56.77 8.49
N THR A 400 9.69 56.47 8.69
CA THR A 400 8.92 56.98 9.81
C THR A 400 8.38 55.80 10.59
N ASP A 401 9.01 55.53 11.74
CA ASP A 401 8.51 54.65 12.79
C ASP A 401 7.29 55.32 13.44
N THR A 402 6.10 54.80 13.16
CA THR A 402 4.92 54.99 14.02
C THR A 402 4.05 53.74 13.96
N ASP A 403 4.02 53.01 15.08
CA ASP A 403 3.08 51.94 15.40
C ASP A 403 1.63 52.44 15.31
N THR A 404 0.88 51.97 14.31
CA THR A 404 -0.60 51.99 14.31
C THR A 404 -1.16 50.81 13.52
N ASP A 405 -1.98 50.00 14.19
CA ASP A 405 -2.71 48.78 13.76
C ASP A 405 -3.59 48.93 12.50
N THR A 406 -2.99 49.08 11.31
CA THR A 406 -3.74 49.09 10.03
C THR A 406 -2.94 48.43 8.90
N ASP A 407 -2.53 47.17 9.08
CA ASP A 407 -1.64 46.46 8.13
C ASP A 407 -2.23 45.19 7.47
N HIS A 408 -3.55 45.00 7.47
CA HIS A 408 -4.15 43.83 6.81
C HIS A 408 -4.31 43.95 5.27
N ASP A 409 -4.36 45.15 4.70
CA ASP A 409 -4.65 45.32 3.27
C ASP A 409 -3.38 45.40 2.39
N ALA A 410 -2.26 45.91 2.91
CA ALA A 410 -1.03 46.10 2.14
C ALA A 410 -0.24 44.79 1.91
N GLU A 411 -0.26 43.83 2.85
CA GLU A 411 0.43 42.54 2.70
C GLU A 411 -0.26 41.59 1.71
N SER A 412 -1.59 41.69 1.53
CA SER A 412 -2.36 40.83 0.61
C SER A 412 -2.00 41.08 -0.87
N SER A 413 -1.64 42.33 -1.20
CA SER A 413 -1.28 42.77 -2.55
C SER A 413 0.07 42.24 -3.02
N SER A 414 1.05 42.07 -2.12
CA SER A 414 2.39 41.58 -2.50
C SER A 414 2.41 40.06 -2.72
N LEU A 415 1.53 39.32 -2.05
CA LEU A 415 1.36 37.87 -2.22
C LEU A 415 0.66 37.52 -3.53
N THR A 416 -0.37 38.28 -3.92
CA THR A 416 -1.14 38.04 -5.15
C THR A 416 -0.33 38.29 -6.42
N SER A 417 0.68 39.18 -6.40
CA SER A 417 1.60 39.35 -7.54
C SER A 417 2.70 38.29 -7.60
N ALA A 418 3.17 37.78 -6.45
CA ALA A 418 4.28 36.85 -6.37
C ALA A 418 3.92 35.39 -6.69
N LEU A 419 2.70 34.94 -6.38
CA LEU A 419 2.30 33.53 -6.50
C LEU A 419 2.17 33.00 -7.94
N PRO A 420 1.58 33.73 -8.92
CA PRO A 420 1.60 33.31 -10.32
C PRO A 420 3.02 33.25 -10.88
N SER A 421 3.92 34.14 -10.42
CA SER A 421 5.34 34.12 -10.75
C SER A 421 6.03 32.87 -10.20
N LEU A 422 5.74 32.49 -8.95
CA LEU A 422 6.32 31.32 -8.27
C LEU A 422 6.01 29.98 -8.97
N LEU A 423 4.82 29.83 -9.54
CA LEU A 423 4.38 28.62 -10.26
C LEU A 423 4.62 28.66 -11.77
N SER A 424 5.12 29.79 -12.29
CA SER A 424 5.48 29.89 -13.71
C SER A 424 6.66 28.98 -14.03
N ALA A 425 6.66 28.40 -15.24
CA ALA A 425 7.67 27.43 -15.69
C ALA A 425 9.12 27.98 -15.72
N GLY A 426 9.33 29.28 -15.47
CA GLY A 426 10.63 29.94 -15.42
C GLY A 426 11.10 30.38 -14.03
N SER A 427 10.29 30.23 -12.99
CA SER A 427 10.67 30.55 -11.60
C SER A 427 11.54 29.43 -11.02
N LEU A 428 12.76 29.76 -10.63
CA LEU A 428 13.64 28.84 -9.90
C LEU A 428 13.47 29.09 -8.40
N LEU A 429 12.81 28.16 -7.70
CA LEU A 429 12.83 28.11 -6.24
C LEU A 429 14.16 27.50 -5.77
N ALA A 430 14.70 28.00 -4.67
CA ALA A 430 15.92 27.48 -4.08
C ALA A 430 15.56 26.48 -2.97
N PHE A 431 16.16 25.30 -3.06
CA PHE A 431 16.13 24.32 -2.00
C PHE A 431 17.33 24.59 -1.10
N ASN A 432 17.09 25.12 0.09
CA ASN A 432 18.13 25.39 1.07
C ASN A 432 18.10 24.27 2.10
N TRP A 433 19.14 23.45 2.17
CA TRP A 433 19.21 22.45 3.22
C TRP A 433 19.58 23.09 4.55
N ARG A 434 18.78 22.78 5.58
CA ARG A 434 19.12 23.10 6.97
C ARG A 434 19.42 21.80 7.72
N PHE A 435 20.59 21.75 8.33
CA PHE A 435 21.04 20.62 9.13
C PHE A 435 20.92 21.01 10.60
N ALA A 436 20.37 20.13 11.41
CA ALA A 436 20.23 20.35 12.84
C ALA A 436 20.75 19.14 13.63
N VAL A 437 21.26 19.39 14.83
CA VAL A 437 21.58 18.35 15.80
C VAL A 437 20.66 18.56 17.00
N GLY A 438 19.76 17.61 17.26
CA GLY A 438 18.64 17.82 18.16
C GLY A 438 17.85 19.07 17.72
N ASP A 439 17.73 20.05 18.61
CA ASP A 439 17.00 21.31 18.35
C ASP A 439 17.86 22.46 17.76
N HIS A 440 19.15 22.23 17.49
CA HIS A 440 20.09 23.30 17.12
C HIS A 440 20.49 23.25 15.64
N GLU A 441 20.21 24.31 14.89
CA GLU A 441 20.66 24.47 13.49
C GLU A 441 22.19 24.67 13.41
N LEU A 442 22.82 23.96 12.46
CA LEU A 442 24.24 24.04 12.13
C LEU A 442 24.49 25.12 11.07
N SER A 443 25.49 25.96 11.32
CA SER A 443 26.00 26.94 10.34
C SER A 443 26.90 26.28 9.29
N ARG A 444 27.14 26.98 8.16
CA ARG A 444 28.01 26.51 7.07
C ARG A 444 29.42 26.14 7.55
N THR A 445 30.00 26.99 8.40
CA THR A 445 31.33 26.77 8.96
C THR A 445 31.37 25.59 9.93
N GLU A 446 30.26 25.30 10.63
CA GLU A 446 30.13 24.11 11.48
C GLU A 446 29.99 22.84 10.65
N LEU A 447 29.21 22.86 9.55
CA LEU A 447 29.07 21.74 8.63
C LEU A 447 30.40 21.41 7.92
N ASP A 448 31.13 22.45 7.48
CA ASP A 448 32.45 22.29 6.84
C ASP A 448 33.47 21.67 7.81
N ARG A 449 33.49 22.13 9.07
CA ARG A 449 34.33 21.53 10.12
C ARG A 449 33.97 20.07 10.37
N LEU A 450 32.68 19.74 10.46
CA LEU A 450 32.21 18.36 10.64
C LEU A 450 32.69 17.45 9.50
N ALA A 451 32.57 17.92 8.25
CA ALA A 451 32.98 17.19 7.07
C ALA A 451 34.49 16.93 7.02
N GLU A 452 35.29 17.87 7.51
CA GLU A 452 36.76 17.78 7.56
C GLU A 452 37.25 16.82 8.65
N THR A 453 36.56 16.72 9.79
CA THR A 453 36.97 15.82 10.89
C THR A 453 36.88 14.34 10.52
N GLY A 454 35.90 13.94 9.71
CA GLY A 454 35.72 12.56 9.24
C GLY A 454 35.40 11.51 10.33
N ARG A 455 35.28 11.90 11.59
CA ARG A 455 35.00 11.02 12.74
C ARG A 455 33.50 10.99 13.08
N PRO A 456 32.97 9.86 13.58
CA PRO A 456 31.56 9.73 13.93
C PRO A 456 31.17 10.52 15.19
N LEU A 457 32.12 10.80 16.09
CA LEU A 457 31.89 11.56 17.31
C LEU A 457 32.60 12.91 17.23
N VAL A 458 31.82 14.01 17.20
CA VAL A 458 32.37 15.36 17.04
C VAL A 458 31.87 16.29 18.14
N ARG A 459 32.76 17.17 18.61
CA ARG A 459 32.44 18.20 19.61
C ARG A 459 31.86 19.44 18.93
N LEU A 460 30.59 19.73 19.17
CA LEU A 460 29.87 20.91 18.70
C LEU A 460 29.39 21.75 19.89
N ARG A 461 29.80 23.03 19.95
CA ARG A 461 29.38 23.99 20.99
C ARG A 461 29.42 23.41 22.42
N ASP A 462 30.53 22.75 22.76
CA ASP A 462 30.79 22.08 24.04
C ASP A 462 29.93 20.84 24.36
N ARG A 463 29.34 20.20 23.34
CA ARG A 463 28.67 18.89 23.46
C ARG A 463 29.23 17.89 22.46
N TRP A 464 29.29 16.62 22.85
CA TRP A 464 29.65 15.52 21.96
C TRP A 464 28.41 15.02 21.22
N VAL A 465 28.49 14.96 19.90
CA VAL A 465 27.38 14.64 19.02
C VAL A 465 27.81 13.51 18.09
N LEU A 466 26.89 12.58 17.88
CA LEU A 466 27.10 11.44 17.01
C LEU A 466 26.56 11.73 15.61
N VAL A 467 27.45 11.72 14.63
CA VAL A 467 27.21 12.22 13.27
C VAL A 467 27.76 11.23 12.26
N ASP A 468 26.95 10.76 11.32
CA ASP A 468 27.44 9.93 10.20
C ASP A 468 28.26 10.81 9.23
N PRO A 469 29.58 10.57 9.06
CA PRO A 469 30.43 11.33 8.14
C PRO A 469 29.95 11.25 6.68
N ALA A 470 29.28 10.17 6.28
CA ALA A 470 28.69 10.04 4.95
C ALA A 470 27.47 10.95 4.78
N GLU A 471 26.64 11.09 5.82
CA GLU A 471 25.52 12.02 5.82
C GLU A 471 25.98 13.48 5.78
N VAL A 472 27.07 13.84 6.49
CA VAL A 472 27.63 15.20 6.44
C VAL A 472 28.19 15.55 5.06
N ARG A 473 28.86 14.61 4.38
CA ARG A 473 29.36 14.83 3.01
C ARG A 473 28.22 14.98 2.00
N ARG A 474 27.17 14.18 2.13
CA ARG A 474 25.95 14.30 1.31
C ARG A 474 25.25 15.63 1.57
N ALA A 475 25.08 15.98 2.84
CA ALA A 475 24.54 17.25 3.31
C ALA A 475 25.20 18.44 2.59
N ARG A 476 26.54 18.46 2.58
CA ARG A 476 27.34 19.48 1.89
C ARG A 476 27.13 19.48 0.37
N THR A 477 26.94 18.32 -0.25
CA THR A 477 26.81 18.19 -1.72
C THR A 477 25.45 18.67 -2.23
N HIS A 478 24.39 18.49 -1.44
CA HIS A 478 23.02 18.83 -1.88
C HIS A 478 22.55 20.22 -1.48
N GLN A 479 23.32 20.96 -0.67
CA GLN A 479 22.91 22.21 -0.01
C GLN A 479 22.41 23.33 -0.95
N ASP A 480 22.73 23.27 -2.25
CA ASP A 480 22.36 24.26 -3.29
C ASP A 480 21.57 23.65 -4.48
N ARG A 481 20.87 22.52 -4.30
CA ARG A 481 20.14 21.87 -5.40
C ARG A 481 18.98 22.75 -5.89
N LYS A 482 18.99 23.16 -7.15
CA LYS A 482 17.83 23.82 -7.78
C LYS A 482 16.71 22.80 -7.99
N VAL A 483 15.49 23.17 -7.57
CA VAL A 483 14.31 22.30 -7.62
C VAL A 483 13.20 23.01 -8.40
N THR A 484 12.45 22.26 -9.20
CA THR A 484 11.35 22.86 -9.97
C THR A 484 10.24 23.33 -9.02
N PRO A 485 9.45 24.36 -9.37
CA PRO A 485 8.32 24.79 -8.54
C PRO A 485 7.33 23.67 -8.21
N VAL A 486 7.18 22.71 -9.13
CA VAL A 486 6.32 21.53 -8.95
C VAL A 486 6.88 20.58 -7.92
N ASP A 487 8.19 20.32 -7.97
CA ASP A 487 8.87 19.48 -6.97
C ASP A 487 8.86 20.15 -5.60
N ALA A 488 9.09 21.45 -5.55
CA ALA A 488 9.00 22.26 -4.35
C ALA A 488 7.59 22.21 -3.73
N LEU A 489 6.56 22.50 -4.54
CA LEU A 489 5.18 22.47 -4.08
C LEU A 489 4.75 21.06 -3.69
N SER A 490 5.15 20.04 -4.46
CA SER A 490 4.89 18.64 -4.12
C SER A 490 5.52 18.29 -2.78
N ALA A 491 6.82 18.53 -2.61
CA ALA A 491 7.57 18.24 -1.40
C ALA A 491 6.97 18.93 -0.17
N VAL A 492 6.52 20.17 -0.34
CA VAL A 492 5.92 20.98 0.73
C VAL A 492 4.49 20.51 1.05
N LEU A 493 3.67 20.16 0.06
CA LEU A 493 2.33 19.63 0.28
C LEU A 493 2.35 18.21 0.87
N THR A 494 3.33 17.38 0.49
CA THR A 494 3.51 16.02 1.03
C THR A 494 4.27 16.02 2.37
N GLY A 495 5.00 17.10 2.69
CA GLY A 495 5.87 17.18 3.87
C GLY A 495 7.18 16.38 3.73
N THR A 496 7.39 15.71 2.59
CA THR A 496 8.54 14.84 2.34
C THR A 496 8.93 14.84 0.88
N THR A 497 10.21 14.63 0.58
CA THR A 497 10.72 14.46 -0.79
C THR A 497 11.70 13.29 -0.87
N GLU A 498 11.84 12.67 -2.04
CA GLU A 498 12.84 11.62 -2.28
C GLU A 498 14.10 12.21 -2.88
N ILE A 499 15.24 11.96 -2.24
CA ILE A 499 16.56 12.40 -2.69
C ILE A 499 17.49 11.19 -2.62
N ASP A 500 18.05 10.82 -3.77
CA ASP A 500 18.97 9.68 -3.94
C ASP A 500 18.44 8.38 -3.32
N GLY A 501 17.12 8.15 -3.46
CA GLY A 501 16.43 6.96 -2.97
C GLY A 501 16.04 6.98 -1.49
N ARG A 502 16.24 8.10 -0.77
CA ARG A 502 15.81 8.27 0.63
C ARG A 502 14.76 9.36 0.78
N THR A 503 13.77 9.13 1.63
CA THR A 503 12.74 10.11 1.99
C THR A 503 13.28 11.10 3.02
N VAL A 504 13.18 12.39 2.74
CA VAL A 504 13.64 13.49 3.60
C VAL A 504 12.45 14.37 3.97
N GLU A 505 12.37 14.81 5.23
CA GLU A 505 11.36 15.77 5.69
C GLU A 505 11.60 17.16 5.08
N VAL A 506 10.50 17.78 4.65
CA VAL A 506 10.50 19.08 3.98
C VAL A 506 9.69 20.08 4.78
N ALA A 507 10.31 21.21 5.11
CA ALA A 507 9.65 22.39 5.62
C ALA A 507 9.63 23.48 4.54
N ALA A 508 8.55 24.24 4.46
CA ALA A 508 8.53 25.49 3.71
C ALA A 508 8.77 26.67 4.64
N THR A 509 9.30 27.76 4.09
CA THR A 509 9.39 29.05 4.79
C THR A 509 8.79 30.17 3.95
N GLY A 510 8.46 31.29 4.61
CA GLY A 510 8.00 32.51 3.95
C GLY A 510 6.69 32.34 3.16
N PRO A 511 6.59 32.87 1.92
CA PRO A 511 5.37 32.82 1.12
C PRO A 511 4.89 31.39 0.79
N LEU A 512 5.81 30.43 0.65
CA LEU A 512 5.48 29.05 0.27
C LEU A 512 4.78 28.29 1.40
N GLU A 513 5.18 28.52 2.66
CA GLU A 513 4.52 27.93 3.84
C GLU A 513 3.13 28.52 4.06
N ARG A 514 2.96 29.82 3.80
CA ARG A 514 1.65 30.47 3.84
C ARG A 514 0.72 29.90 2.76
N LEU A 515 1.24 29.68 1.56
CA LEU A 515 0.50 29.00 0.48
C LEU A 515 0.11 27.58 0.88
N ARG A 516 1.06 26.79 1.43
CA ARG A 516 0.81 25.43 1.92
C ARG A 516 -0.32 25.42 2.93
N LYS A 517 -0.28 26.27 3.96
CA LYS A 517 -1.33 26.34 5.00
C LYS A 517 -2.72 26.63 4.40
N ARG A 518 -2.81 27.55 3.42
CA ARG A 518 -4.08 27.88 2.75
C ARG A 518 -4.60 26.77 1.83
N LEU A 519 -3.71 26.00 1.20
CA LEU A 519 -4.04 24.92 0.27
C LEU A 519 -4.23 23.54 0.93
N ALA A 520 -3.59 23.28 2.07
CA ALA A 520 -3.59 21.97 2.72
C ALA A 520 -4.98 21.53 3.22
N HIS A 521 -5.86 22.50 3.51
CA HIS A 521 -7.23 22.25 3.97
C HIS A 521 -8.23 22.88 2.99
N PRO A 522 -8.55 22.19 1.86
CA PRO A 522 -9.37 22.77 0.80
C PRO A 522 -10.81 23.07 1.23
N GLU A 523 -11.35 22.41 2.27
CA GLU A 523 -12.73 22.61 2.71
C GLU A 523 -12.91 23.44 3.99
N GLY A 524 -11.86 23.63 4.81
CA GLY A 524 -11.91 24.37 6.08
C GLY A 524 -12.99 23.90 7.08
N ASP A 525 -12.92 24.30 8.34
CA ASP A 525 -14.00 24.00 9.30
C ASP A 525 -15.18 24.97 9.18
N ARG A 526 -14.94 26.20 8.69
CA ARG A 526 -15.97 27.23 8.45
C ARG A 526 -15.67 28.00 7.16
N PRO A 527 -16.68 28.26 6.30
CA PRO A 527 -16.50 29.10 5.12
C PRO A 527 -16.19 30.53 5.53
N GLU A 528 -15.14 31.12 4.97
CA GLU A 528 -14.74 32.53 5.16
C GLU A 528 -15.65 33.44 4.33
N VAL A 529 -16.11 32.96 3.17
CA VAL A 529 -16.99 33.69 2.27
C VAL A 529 -18.46 33.46 2.59
N ALA A 530 -19.17 34.55 2.90
CA ALA A 530 -20.62 34.57 2.99
C ALA A 530 -21.27 34.53 1.59
N GLN A 531 -22.51 34.05 1.52
CA GLN A 531 -23.28 34.09 0.28
C GLN A 531 -23.41 35.55 -0.23
N PRO A 532 -23.21 35.80 -1.54
CA PRO A 532 -23.40 37.14 -2.10
C PRO A 532 -24.84 37.63 -1.93
N ALA A 533 -25.01 38.89 -1.50
CA ALA A 533 -26.31 39.51 -1.33
C ALA A 533 -27.11 39.61 -2.65
N ALA A 534 -26.41 39.73 -3.78
CA ALA A 534 -27.01 39.77 -5.12
C ALA A 534 -27.49 38.40 -5.64
N LEU A 535 -27.24 37.31 -4.91
CA LEU A 535 -27.68 35.98 -5.31
C LEU A 535 -29.15 35.76 -4.89
N ALA A 536 -30.04 35.60 -5.87
CA ALA A 536 -31.47 35.33 -5.67
C ALA A 536 -31.77 33.84 -5.40
N ALA A 537 -31.04 33.24 -4.47
CA ALA A 537 -31.21 31.87 -3.99
C ALA A 537 -30.55 31.69 -2.62
N THR A 538 -30.72 30.55 -1.97
CA THR A 538 -29.96 30.17 -0.78
C THR A 538 -29.05 28.99 -1.12
N LEU A 539 -27.74 29.16 -0.94
CA LEU A 539 -26.76 28.10 -1.16
C LEU A 539 -26.89 27.04 -0.06
N ARG A 540 -26.77 25.77 -0.45
CA ARG A 540 -26.60 24.67 0.50
C ARG A 540 -25.20 24.71 1.11
N ASP A 541 -25.01 24.11 2.28
CA ASP A 541 -23.72 24.15 3.00
C ASP A 541 -22.53 23.70 2.14
N TYR A 542 -22.70 22.62 1.38
CA TYR A 542 -21.64 22.17 0.47
C TYR A 542 -21.42 23.16 -0.68
N GLN A 543 -22.46 23.82 -1.20
CA GLN A 543 -22.30 24.84 -2.25
C GLN A 543 -21.56 26.06 -1.71
N LEU A 544 -21.84 26.46 -0.46
CA LEU A 544 -21.12 27.54 0.22
C LEU A 544 -19.64 27.19 0.42
N ARG A 545 -19.32 25.94 0.84
CA ARG A 545 -17.93 25.46 0.88
C ARG A 545 -17.27 25.44 -0.50
N GLY A 546 -18.03 25.09 -1.55
CA GLY A 546 -17.56 25.13 -2.93
C GLY A 546 -17.25 26.55 -3.42
N LEU A 547 -18.08 27.53 -3.03
CA LEU A 547 -17.85 28.95 -3.27
C LEU A 547 -16.59 29.43 -2.54
N ASP A 548 -16.45 29.11 -1.25
CA ASP A 548 -15.28 29.48 -0.45
C ASP A 548 -13.98 28.95 -1.07
N TRP A 549 -13.98 27.66 -1.45
CA TRP A 549 -12.84 27.03 -2.12
C TRP A 549 -12.51 27.72 -3.45
N LEU A 550 -13.51 28.00 -4.30
CA LEU A 550 -13.29 28.71 -5.57
C LEU A 550 -12.77 30.14 -5.34
N HIS A 551 -13.31 30.87 -4.36
CA HIS A 551 -12.81 32.19 -4.01
C HIS A 551 -11.35 32.12 -3.55
N ARG A 552 -11.01 31.18 -2.66
CA ARG A 552 -9.65 30.98 -2.17
C ARG A 552 -8.66 30.70 -3.29
N MET A 553 -9.01 29.82 -4.23
CA MET A 553 -8.14 29.53 -5.38
C MET A 553 -8.00 30.76 -6.29
N THR A 554 -9.11 31.40 -6.63
CA THR A 554 -9.13 32.48 -7.62
C THR A 554 -8.65 33.84 -7.09
N SER A 555 -8.64 34.05 -5.78
CA SER A 555 -8.02 35.23 -5.12
C SER A 555 -6.50 35.12 -5.10
N LEU A 556 -5.95 33.90 -5.11
CA LEU A 556 -4.51 33.63 -5.21
C LEU A 556 -3.97 33.71 -6.64
N GLY A 557 -4.82 34.05 -7.63
CA GLY A 557 -4.48 34.00 -9.05
C GLY A 557 -4.38 32.57 -9.60
N LEU A 558 -4.85 31.57 -8.84
CA LEU A 558 -4.89 30.17 -9.25
C LEU A 558 -6.25 29.84 -9.89
N GLY A 559 -6.30 28.73 -10.62
CA GLY A 559 -7.55 28.15 -11.09
C GLY A 559 -7.99 26.95 -10.26
N GLY A 560 -9.12 26.36 -10.62
CA GLY A 560 -9.62 25.16 -9.97
C GLY A 560 -10.53 24.32 -10.87
N CYS A 561 -10.56 23.02 -10.62
CA CYS A 561 -11.54 22.11 -11.21
C CYS A 561 -12.63 21.76 -10.19
N LEU A 562 -13.84 22.27 -10.41
CA LEU A 562 -15.03 21.86 -9.65
C LEU A 562 -15.63 20.61 -10.30
N ALA A 563 -15.30 19.47 -9.71
CA ALA A 563 -15.57 18.12 -10.19
C ALA A 563 -16.75 17.43 -9.48
N ASP A 564 -17.71 18.19 -8.96
CA ASP A 564 -18.89 17.66 -8.30
C ASP A 564 -19.76 16.82 -9.23
N ASP A 565 -20.39 15.78 -8.66
CA ASP A 565 -21.38 14.96 -9.35
C ASP A 565 -22.46 15.79 -10.05
N MET A 566 -22.95 15.27 -11.17
CA MET A 566 -24.00 15.92 -11.97
C MET A 566 -25.26 16.17 -11.13
N GLY A 567 -25.74 17.42 -11.11
CA GLY A 567 -26.93 17.82 -10.36
C GLY A 567 -26.66 18.41 -8.97
N LEU A 568 -25.41 18.50 -8.52
CA LEU A 568 -25.09 19.17 -7.24
C LEU A 568 -25.09 20.71 -7.29
N GLY A 569 -25.34 21.31 -8.46
CA GLY A 569 -25.44 22.77 -8.61
C GLY A 569 -24.10 23.49 -8.82
N LYS A 570 -23.28 22.99 -9.76
CA LYS A 570 -22.03 23.65 -10.15
C LYS A 570 -22.27 25.05 -10.73
N THR A 571 -23.29 25.20 -11.57
CA THR A 571 -23.68 26.45 -12.23
C THR A 571 -24.00 27.57 -11.22
N ILE A 572 -24.89 27.31 -10.25
CA ILE A 572 -25.21 28.28 -9.19
C ILE A 572 -23.99 28.65 -8.34
N THR A 573 -23.08 27.70 -8.09
CA THR A 573 -21.84 27.95 -7.36
C THR A 573 -20.93 28.92 -8.13
N VAL A 574 -20.84 28.76 -9.46
CA VAL A 574 -20.08 29.69 -10.33
C VAL A 574 -20.75 31.05 -10.44
N ILE A 575 -22.09 31.12 -10.50
CA ILE A 575 -22.83 32.39 -10.48
C ILE A 575 -22.56 33.13 -9.16
N ALA A 576 -22.59 32.42 -8.03
CA ALA A 576 -22.22 33.01 -6.74
C ALA A 576 -20.77 33.49 -6.72
N LEU A 577 -19.83 32.73 -7.29
CA LEU A 577 -18.43 33.16 -7.41
C LEU A 577 -18.31 34.44 -8.24
N HIS A 578 -19.00 34.51 -9.39
CA HIS A 578 -19.00 35.70 -10.23
C HIS A 578 -19.50 36.92 -9.46
N LEU A 579 -20.65 36.81 -8.78
CA LEU A 579 -21.24 37.90 -8.00
C LEU A 579 -20.32 38.35 -6.87
N HIS A 580 -19.70 37.40 -6.15
CA HIS A 580 -18.73 37.70 -5.12
C HIS A 580 -17.51 38.45 -5.69
N ARG A 581 -16.98 38.03 -6.84
CA ARG A 581 -15.84 38.70 -7.49
C ARG A 581 -16.18 40.12 -7.96
N GLN A 582 -17.45 40.46 -8.18
CA GLN A 582 -17.81 41.84 -8.50
C GLN A 582 -17.73 42.79 -7.30
N THR A 583 -17.64 42.28 -6.05
CA THR A 583 -17.52 43.14 -4.86
C THR A 583 -16.10 43.64 -4.62
N ASP A 584 -15.11 43.07 -5.31
CA ASP A 584 -13.70 43.44 -5.20
C ASP A 584 -13.17 43.96 -6.56
N PRO A 585 -12.77 45.25 -6.66
CA PRO A 585 -12.23 45.82 -7.89
C PRO A 585 -11.04 45.06 -8.51
N ALA A 586 -10.22 44.40 -7.68
CA ALA A 586 -9.05 43.65 -8.16
C ALA A 586 -9.46 42.36 -8.90
N SER A 587 -10.65 41.82 -8.63
CA SER A 587 -11.15 40.58 -9.22
C SER A 587 -12.36 40.76 -10.16
N ALA A 588 -13.03 41.92 -10.10
CA ALA A 588 -14.17 42.30 -10.92
C ALA A 588 -13.87 42.30 -12.43
N GLY A 589 -14.91 42.02 -13.23
CA GLY A 589 -14.82 41.96 -14.68
C GLY A 589 -15.75 40.92 -15.31
N PRO A 590 -15.85 40.91 -16.66
CA PRO A 590 -16.76 40.02 -17.38
C PRO A 590 -16.34 38.55 -17.26
N THR A 591 -17.32 37.66 -17.27
CA THR A 591 -17.12 36.21 -17.22
C THR A 591 -17.46 35.56 -18.55
N LEU A 592 -16.50 34.83 -19.14
CA LEU A 592 -16.72 34.01 -20.33
C LEU A 592 -17.04 32.58 -19.92
N VAL A 593 -18.18 32.06 -20.36
CA VAL A 593 -18.56 30.66 -20.19
C VAL A 593 -18.48 29.97 -21.55
N VAL A 594 -17.62 28.95 -21.65
CA VAL A 594 -17.51 28.06 -22.80
C VAL A 594 -18.21 26.75 -22.43
N CYS A 595 -19.31 26.44 -23.10
CA CYS A 595 -20.15 25.27 -22.78
C CYS A 595 -20.55 24.49 -24.05
N PRO A 596 -21.07 23.26 -23.93
CA PRO A 596 -21.76 22.60 -25.03
C PRO A 596 -22.94 23.43 -25.55
N THR A 597 -23.22 23.35 -26.85
CA THR A 597 -24.31 24.11 -27.49
C THR A 597 -25.66 23.87 -26.80
N SER A 598 -25.92 22.65 -26.33
CA SER A 598 -27.14 22.27 -25.61
C SER A 598 -27.30 22.96 -24.25
N LEU A 599 -26.20 23.38 -23.61
CA LEU A 599 -26.21 23.98 -22.27
C LEU A 599 -26.30 25.52 -22.29
N MET A 600 -26.05 26.16 -23.42
CA MET A 600 -26.05 27.63 -23.52
C MET A 600 -27.39 28.26 -23.10
N GLY A 601 -28.51 27.68 -23.52
CA GLY A 601 -29.85 28.15 -23.12
C GLY A 601 -30.16 27.88 -21.64
N ASN A 602 -29.54 26.85 -21.04
CA ASN A 602 -29.67 26.58 -19.62
C ASN A 602 -28.89 27.60 -18.78
N TRP A 603 -27.63 27.86 -19.15
CA TRP A 603 -26.80 28.87 -18.50
C TRP A 603 -27.47 30.23 -18.42
N GLN A 604 -28.03 30.71 -19.53
CA GLN A 604 -28.74 32.00 -19.52
C GLN A 604 -29.92 32.02 -18.54
N ARG A 605 -30.78 31.00 -18.58
CA ARG A 605 -31.94 30.91 -17.67
C ARG A 605 -31.51 30.86 -16.21
N GLU A 606 -30.43 30.15 -15.90
CA GLU A 606 -29.90 30.08 -14.54
C GLU A 606 -29.31 31.41 -14.08
N ILE A 607 -28.58 32.14 -14.92
CA ILE A 607 -28.05 33.46 -14.59
C ILE A 607 -29.20 34.46 -14.36
N GLU A 608 -30.18 34.51 -15.28
CA GLU A 608 -31.35 35.40 -15.14
C GLU A 608 -32.16 35.09 -13.88
N LYS A 609 -32.24 33.81 -13.49
CA LYS A 609 -32.93 33.37 -12.28
C LYS A 609 -32.16 33.70 -11.00
N PHE A 610 -30.87 33.38 -10.94
CA PHE A 610 -30.09 33.42 -9.70
C PHE A 610 -29.31 34.72 -9.50
N ALA A 611 -29.11 35.50 -10.55
CA ALA A 611 -28.40 36.79 -10.52
C ALA A 611 -29.18 37.85 -11.32
N PRO A 612 -30.46 38.13 -10.96
CA PRO A 612 -31.29 39.06 -11.70
C PRO A 612 -30.63 40.45 -11.78
N GLY A 613 -30.62 41.03 -12.99
CA GLY A 613 -29.93 42.30 -13.27
C GLY A 613 -28.50 42.14 -13.78
N THR A 614 -27.91 40.94 -13.72
CA THR A 614 -26.60 40.67 -14.33
C THR A 614 -26.74 40.53 -15.85
N PRO A 615 -26.04 41.33 -16.67
CA PRO A 615 -26.16 41.25 -18.12
C PRO A 615 -25.64 39.91 -18.67
N VAL A 616 -26.39 39.30 -19.59
CA VAL A 616 -26.00 38.05 -20.26
C VAL A 616 -26.01 38.24 -21.77
N ARG A 617 -24.88 37.93 -22.42
CA ARG A 617 -24.74 37.99 -23.88
C ARG A 617 -24.41 36.61 -24.44
N ARG A 618 -25.15 36.19 -25.48
CA ARG A 618 -24.80 35.01 -26.28
C ARG A 618 -23.84 35.43 -27.38
N PHE A 619 -22.67 34.80 -27.44
CA PHE A 619 -21.70 34.92 -28.51
C PHE A 619 -21.76 33.66 -29.38
N HIS A 620 -22.76 33.58 -30.25
CA HIS A 620 -22.99 32.41 -31.11
C HIS A 620 -23.78 32.77 -32.37
N GLY A 621 -23.59 32.01 -33.45
CA GLY A 621 -24.28 32.23 -34.72
C GLY A 621 -23.94 33.58 -35.37
N ALA A 622 -24.95 34.28 -35.88
CA ALA A 622 -24.79 35.62 -36.46
C ALA A 622 -24.56 36.70 -35.39
N ALA A 623 -25.03 36.49 -34.16
CA ALA A 623 -24.89 37.42 -33.04
C ALA A 623 -23.57 37.17 -32.30
N ARG A 624 -22.44 37.53 -32.93
CA ARG A 624 -21.09 37.41 -32.37
C ARG A 624 -20.47 38.80 -32.19
N ASP A 625 -21.00 39.57 -31.27
CA ASP A 625 -20.55 40.93 -30.97
C ASP A 625 -20.06 41.08 -29.51
N LEU A 626 -18.98 41.86 -29.32
CA LEU A 626 -18.31 42.13 -28.05
C LEU A 626 -18.09 43.64 -27.79
N GLU A 627 -18.60 44.54 -28.63
CA GLU A 627 -18.23 45.97 -28.60
C GLU A 627 -18.83 46.76 -27.41
N GLU A 628 -19.91 46.26 -26.79
CA GLU A 628 -20.61 46.94 -25.68
C GLU A 628 -20.94 45.98 -24.52
N LEU A 629 -19.93 45.26 -24.03
CA LEU A 629 -20.11 44.41 -22.85
C LEU A 629 -20.06 45.25 -21.57
N PRO A 630 -21.14 45.31 -20.78
CA PRO A 630 -21.09 45.97 -19.48
C PRO A 630 -20.11 45.24 -18.56
N ASP A 631 -19.37 46.00 -17.76
CA ASP A 631 -18.50 45.45 -16.72
C ASP A 631 -19.32 44.59 -15.77
N GLY A 632 -18.80 43.40 -15.44
CA GLY A 632 -19.48 42.45 -14.56
C GLY A 632 -20.64 41.66 -15.18
N GLY A 633 -20.67 41.49 -16.51
CA GLY A 633 -21.62 40.62 -17.20
C GLY A 633 -21.09 39.20 -17.52
N PHE A 634 -21.98 38.35 -18.05
CA PHE A 634 -21.67 37.04 -18.61
C PHE A 634 -21.68 37.04 -20.14
N VAL A 635 -20.73 36.32 -20.73
CA VAL A 635 -20.70 35.98 -22.16
C VAL A 635 -20.73 34.48 -22.32
N LEU A 636 -21.73 33.96 -23.02
CA LEU A 636 -21.93 32.54 -23.25
C LEU A 636 -21.52 32.20 -24.68
N THR A 637 -20.61 31.24 -24.83
CA THR A 637 -20.18 30.73 -26.14
C THR A 637 -20.09 29.21 -26.12
N THR A 638 -19.92 28.63 -27.31
CA THR A 638 -19.70 27.18 -27.46
C THR A 638 -18.24 26.87 -27.75
N TYR A 639 -17.79 25.65 -27.48
CA TYR A 639 -16.44 25.22 -27.86
C TYR A 639 -16.16 25.40 -29.36
N GLY A 640 -17.15 25.17 -30.22
CA GLY A 640 -17.03 25.37 -31.66
C GLY A 640 -16.86 26.84 -32.05
N THR A 641 -17.69 27.73 -31.49
CA THR A 641 -17.62 29.17 -31.75
C THR A 641 -16.36 29.79 -31.15
N MET A 642 -16.02 29.44 -29.90
CA MET A 642 -14.78 29.86 -29.25
C MET A 642 -13.56 29.52 -30.08
N ARG A 643 -13.50 28.31 -30.66
CA ARG A 643 -12.38 27.90 -31.51
C ARG A 643 -12.25 28.76 -32.77
N LEU A 644 -13.36 29.19 -33.37
CA LEU A 644 -13.37 30.00 -34.59
C LEU A 644 -13.01 31.47 -34.31
N ASP A 645 -13.44 32.03 -33.19
CA ASP A 645 -13.27 33.45 -32.83
C ASP A 645 -12.30 33.66 -31.67
N ALA A 646 -11.37 32.73 -31.45
CA ALA A 646 -10.46 32.75 -30.30
C ALA A 646 -9.64 34.04 -30.19
N GLU A 647 -9.23 34.62 -31.33
CA GLU A 647 -8.47 35.87 -31.37
C GLU A 647 -9.31 37.07 -30.91
N ARG A 648 -10.60 37.12 -31.29
CA ARG A 648 -11.52 38.16 -30.84
C ARG A 648 -11.83 38.05 -29.35
N LEU A 649 -11.96 36.82 -28.85
CA LEU A 649 -12.15 36.55 -27.43
C LEU A 649 -10.88 36.85 -26.62
N ALA A 650 -9.69 36.56 -27.16
CA ALA A 650 -8.41 36.83 -26.52
C ALA A 650 -8.06 38.32 -26.46
N ALA A 651 -8.63 39.14 -27.35
CA ALA A 651 -8.48 40.60 -27.32
C ALA A 651 -9.23 41.29 -26.15
N ARG A 652 -9.97 40.54 -25.32
CA ARG A 652 -10.73 41.05 -24.18
C ARG A 652 -10.14 40.55 -22.87
N ASN A 653 -10.22 41.41 -21.85
CA ASN A 653 -9.77 41.10 -20.49
C ASN A 653 -10.91 40.43 -19.72
N TRP A 654 -10.77 39.14 -19.45
CA TRP A 654 -11.76 38.38 -18.69
C TRP A 654 -11.41 38.35 -17.20
N GLY A 655 -12.37 38.69 -16.35
CA GLY A 655 -12.25 38.52 -14.90
C GLY A 655 -12.27 37.03 -14.52
N LEU A 656 -13.02 36.22 -15.27
CA LEU A 656 -13.14 34.77 -15.09
C LEU A 656 -13.43 34.09 -16.43
N VAL A 657 -12.77 32.96 -16.70
CA VAL A 657 -13.15 32.05 -17.80
C VAL A 657 -13.56 30.71 -17.22
N VAL A 658 -14.73 30.24 -17.63
CA VAL A 658 -15.34 28.99 -17.19
C VAL A 658 -15.42 28.03 -18.37
N ALA A 659 -14.82 26.86 -18.24
CA ALA A 659 -14.99 25.75 -19.19
C ALA A 659 -15.96 24.74 -18.58
N ASP A 660 -17.20 24.73 -19.08
CA ASP A 660 -18.21 23.78 -18.66
C ASP A 660 -18.12 22.49 -19.48
N GLU A 661 -18.36 21.35 -18.85
CA GLU A 661 -18.06 20.03 -19.40
C GLU A 661 -16.62 19.96 -19.98
N ALA A 662 -15.65 20.30 -19.13
CA ALA A 662 -14.23 20.45 -19.49
C ALA A 662 -13.61 19.18 -20.11
N GLN A 663 -14.26 18.02 -20.04
CA GLN A 663 -13.88 16.83 -20.81
C GLN A 663 -13.88 17.08 -22.33
N HIS A 664 -14.57 18.11 -22.85
CA HIS A 664 -14.46 18.54 -24.25
C HIS A 664 -13.05 19.01 -24.64
N VAL A 665 -12.20 19.37 -23.67
CA VAL A 665 -10.79 19.75 -23.88
C VAL A 665 -9.80 18.77 -23.25
N LYS A 666 -10.22 17.52 -23.00
CA LYS A 666 -9.39 16.46 -22.40
C LYS A 666 -8.13 16.11 -23.19
N ASN A 667 -8.12 16.34 -24.50
CA ASN A 667 -6.93 16.18 -25.34
C ASN A 667 -6.20 17.52 -25.50
N PRO A 668 -5.00 17.68 -24.91
CA PRO A 668 -4.27 18.95 -24.94
C PRO A 668 -3.78 19.33 -26.34
N TYR A 669 -3.65 18.35 -27.26
CA TYR A 669 -3.24 18.60 -28.65
C TYR A 669 -4.38 19.04 -29.55
N SER A 670 -5.64 18.91 -29.08
CA SER A 670 -6.81 19.31 -29.87
C SER A 670 -6.77 20.80 -30.21
N ALA A 671 -7.26 21.16 -31.40
CA ALA A 671 -7.34 22.55 -31.82
C ALA A 671 -8.18 23.39 -30.84
N THR A 672 -9.24 22.79 -30.27
CA THR A 672 -10.09 23.41 -29.26
C THR A 672 -9.30 23.74 -27.98
N ALA A 673 -8.56 22.77 -27.41
CA ALA A 673 -7.77 23.00 -26.20
C ALA A 673 -6.67 24.04 -26.42
N ARG A 674 -5.99 24.00 -27.57
CA ARG A 674 -4.96 24.99 -27.94
C ARG A 674 -5.52 26.40 -28.04
N ARG A 675 -6.69 26.58 -28.68
CA ARG A 675 -7.34 27.89 -28.82
C ARG A 675 -7.92 28.39 -27.49
N LEU A 676 -8.47 27.52 -26.64
CA LEU A 676 -8.94 27.93 -25.32
C LEU A 676 -7.81 28.53 -24.46
N ARG A 677 -6.58 28.01 -24.60
CA ARG A 677 -5.40 28.49 -23.86
C ARG A 677 -4.91 29.87 -24.30
N THR A 678 -5.29 30.35 -25.49
CA THR A 678 -4.91 31.70 -25.94
C THR A 678 -5.78 32.79 -25.32
N ILE A 679 -6.90 32.43 -24.69
CA ILE A 679 -7.80 33.38 -24.04
C ILE A 679 -7.26 33.68 -22.63
N GLY A 680 -6.84 34.93 -22.42
CA GLY A 680 -6.35 35.42 -21.13
C GLY A 680 -7.49 35.59 -20.11
N ALA A 681 -7.21 35.35 -18.83
CA ALA A 681 -8.17 35.55 -17.75
C ALA A 681 -7.45 35.79 -16.43
N ARG A 682 -8.04 36.56 -15.50
CA ARG A 682 -7.53 36.68 -14.12
C ARG A 682 -7.67 35.37 -13.34
N ALA A 683 -8.70 34.57 -13.65
CA ALA A 683 -8.93 33.27 -13.04
C ALA A 683 -9.61 32.32 -14.04
N ARG A 684 -9.40 31.00 -13.86
CA ARG A 684 -9.96 29.94 -14.72
C ARG A 684 -10.59 28.85 -13.89
N VAL A 685 -11.82 28.48 -14.23
CA VAL A 685 -12.56 27.41 -13.55
C VAL A 685 -13.00 26.36 -14.56
N ALA A 686 -12.64 25.11 -14.31
CA ALA A 686 -13.14 23.97 -15.07
C ALA A 686 -14.30 23.32 -14.30
N LEU A 687 -15.41 23.06 -14.99
CA LEU A 687 -16.52 22.27 -14.46
C LEU A 687 -16.54 20.93 -15.20
N SER A 688 -16.57 19.83 -14.46
CA SER A 688 -16.69 18.50 -15.07
C SER A 688 -17.38 17.54 -14.10
N GLY A 689 -18.21 16.62 -14.59
CA GLY A 689 -18.70 15.50 -13.77
C GLY A 689 -17.68 14.36 -13.65
N THR A 690 -16.76 14.27 -14.59
CA THR A 690 -15.83 13.16 -14.78
C THR A 690 -14.47 13.71 -15.22
N PRO A 691 -13.67 14.30 -14.31
CA PRO A 691 -12.40 14.93 -14.67
C PRO A 691 -11.34 13.95 -15.21
N VAL A 692 -11.56 12.64 -14.99
CA VAL A 692 -10.78 11.53 -15.56
C VAL A 692 -11.78 10.53 -16.14
N GLU A 693 -11.70 10.26 -17.44
CA GLU A 693 -12.49 9.22 -18.10
C GLU A 693 -11.61 8.01 -18.46
N ASN A 694 -10.45 8.25 -19.10
CA ASN A 694 -9.66 7.17 -19.70
C ASN A 694 -8.22 7.11 -19.22
N ASN A 695 -7.56 8.26 -19.00
CA ASN A 695 -6.15 8.32 -18.62
C ASN A 695 -5.82 9.60 -17.85
N LEU A 696 -4.71 9.60 -17.13
CA LEU A 696 -4.25 10.71 -16.30
C LEU A 696 -3.79 11.93 -17.13
N SER A 697 -3.57 11.77 -18.43
CA SER A 697 -3.25 12.91 -19.30
C SER A 697 -4.46 13.83 -19.51
N GLU A 698 -5.68 13.32 -19.35
CA GLU A 698 -6.92 14.11 -19.37
C GLU A 698 -6.98 15.06 -18.17
N LEU A 699 -6.65 14.55 -16.97
CA LEU A 699 -6.54 15.36 -15.75
C LEU A 699 -5.44 16.41 -15.88
N TRP A 700 -4.28 16.03 -16.42
CA TRP A 700 -3.20 16.98 -16.70
C TRP A 700 -3.68 18.11 -17.61
N ALA A 701 -4.42 17.81 -18.68
CA ALA A 701 -4.88 18.80 -19.64
C ALA A 701 -5.83 19.84 -19.01
N ILE A 702 -6.70 19.40 -18.11
CA ILE A 702 -7.63 20.26 -17.37
C ILE A 702 -6.88 21.12 -16.35
N LEU A 703 -6.04 20.52 -15.51
CA LEU A 703 -5.32 21.22 -14.44
C LEU A 703 -4.26 22.17 -14.97
N ASP A 704 -3.57 21.82 -16.05
CA ASP A 704 -2.62 22.71 -16.71
C ASP A 704 -3.33 23.88 -17.42
N TRP A 705 -4.62 23.74 -17.78
CA TRP A 705 -5.38 24.89 -18.29
C TRP A 705 -5.80 25.83 -17.16
N THR A 706 -6.33 25.28 -16.05
CA THR A 706 -6.77 26.10 -14.91
C THR A 706 -5.60 26.72 -14.16
N THR A 707 -4.53 25.97 -13.95
CA THR A 707 -3.32 26.37 -13.21
C THR A 707 -2.07 25.98 -14.02
N PRO A 708 -1.70 26.76 -15.05
CA PRO A 708 -0.56 26.47 -15.91
C PRO A 708 0.75 26.28 -15.12
N GLY A 709 1.53 25.26 -15.48
CA GLY A 709 2.82 24.99 -14.84
C GLY A 709 2.77 24.09 -13.60
N LEU A 710 1.59 23.89 -13.00
CA LEU A 710 1.40 23.10 -11.77
C LEU A 710 1.98 21.67 -11.85
N LEU A 711 1.81 21.01 -13.01
CA LEU A 711 2.22 19.62 -13.22
C LEU A 711 3.45 19.50 -14.13
N GLY A 712 4.08 20.64 -14.48
CA GLY A 712 5.14 20.70 -15.46
C GLY A 712 4.68 20.29 -16.86
N GLY A 713 5.64 20.04 -17.76
CA GLY A 713 5.35 19.59 -19.12
C GLY A 713 4.76 18.18 -19.16
N LEU A 714 3.87 17.92 -20.12
CA LEU A 714 3.17 16.64 -20.28
C LEU A 714 4.11 15.42 -20.35
N GLY A 715 5.29 15.56 -20.97
CA GLY A 715 6.28 14.49 -21.03
C GLY A 715 6.81 14.09 -19.64
N ALA A 716 7.21 15.08 -18.84
CA ALA A 716 7.69 14.85 -17.47
C ALA A 716 6.58 14.28 -16.58
N PHE A 717 5.35 14.79 -16.72
CA PHE A 717 4.18 14.26 -16.00
C PHE A 717 3.93 12.78 -16.32
N ARG A 718 4.01 12.38 -17.60
CA ARG A 718 3.77 11.00 -18.01
C ARG A 718 4.82 10.05 -17.46
N THR A 719 6.10 10.43 -17.52
CA THR A 719 7.21 9.62 -17.00
C THR A 719 7.11 9.46 -15.48
N ARG A 720 6.81 10.55 -14.77
CA ARG A 720 6.83 10.57 -13.30
C ARG A 720 5.59 9.99 -12.65
N PHE A 721 4.42 10.24 -13.21
CA PHE A 721 3.14 9.87 -12.59
C PHE A 721 2.35 8.90 -13.47
N ALA A 722 2.01 9.27 -14.71
CA ALA A 722 1.02 8.51 -15.48
C ALA A 722 1.45 7.04 -15.72
N ALA A 723 2.70 6.80 -16.14
CA ALA A 723 3.19 5.46 -16.42
C ALA A 723 3.28 4.56 -15.18
N ALA A 724 3.61 5.15 -14.03
CA ALA A 724 3.74 4.44 -12.76
C ALA A 724 2.37 4.08 -12.16
N VAL A 725 1.42 5.01 -12.23
CA VAL A 725 0.06 4.87 -11.67
C VAL A 725 -0.83 4.00 -12.57
N GLU A 726 -0.88 4.27 -13.88
CA GLU A 726 -1.70 3.49 -14.83
C GLU A 726 -1.18 2.06 -14.98
N GLY A 727 0.13 1.85 -14.77
CA GLY A 727 0.77 0.54 -14.83
C GLY A 727 0.64 -0.29 -13.53
N GLY A 728 0.04 0.25 -12.46
CA GLY A 728 -0.13 -0.44 -11.18
C GLY A 728 1.17 -0.79 -10.43
N ARG A 729 2.29 -0.17 -10.82
CA ARG A 729 3.64 -0.53 -10.34
C ARG A 729 4.09 0.21 -9.09
N ASP A 730 3.49 1.36 -8.80
CA ASP A 730 3.89 2.21 -7.66
C ASP A 730 2.66 2.90 -7.00
N PRO A 731 2.11 2.31 -5.91
CA PRO A 731 1.06 2.94 -5.11
C PRO A 731 1.47 4.28 -4.48
N ALA A 732 2.76 4.49 -4.21
CA ALA A 732 3.26 5.74 -3.64
C ALA A 732 3.20 6.89 -4.67
N ALA A 733 3.41 6.60 -5.96
CA ALA A 733 3.23 7.59 -7.03
C ALA A 733 1.79 8.12 -7.09
N ALA A 734 0.80 7.25 -6.88
CA ALA A 734 -0.62 7.63 -6.86
C ALA A 734 -0.93 8.53 -5.66
N ALA A 735 -0.40 8.19 -4.47
CA ALA A 735 -0.55 9.00 -3.27
C ALA A 735 0.09 10.39 -3.43
N ARG A 736 1.30 10.47 -4.00
CA ARG A 736 1.98 11.74 -4.30
C ARG A 736 1.19 12.61 -5.29
N LEU A 737 0.70 12.01 -6.38
CA LEU A 737 -0.12 12.73 -7.36
C LEU A 737 -1.43 13.24 -6.72
N SER A 738 -2.08 12.41 -5.91
CA SER A 738 -3.29 12.79 -5.19
C SER A 738 -3.05 13.98 -4.27
N ALA A 739 -1.98 13.96 -3.47
CA ALA A 739 -1.61 15.06 -2.59
C ALA A 739 -1.34 16.38 -3.34
N LEU A 740 -0.70 16.29 -4.52
CA LEU A 740 -0.41 17.45 -5.36
C LEU A 740 -1.67 18.05 -6.01
N VAL A 741 -2.60 17.20 -6.46
CA VAL A 741 -3.80 17.62 -7.20
C VAL A 741 -4.94 18.04 -6.27
N ARG A 742 -5.04 17.45 -5.08
CA ARG A 742 -6.16 17.63 -4.15
C ARG A 742 -6.54 19.10 -3.87
N PRO A 743 -5.60 20.06 -3.71
CA PRO A 743 -5.97 21.46 -3.50
C PRO A 743 -6.66 22.11 -4.71
N PHE A 744 -6.40 21.61 -5.92
CA PHE A 744 -6.83 22.19 -7.19
C PHE A 744 -8.05 21.48 -7.81
N LEU A 745 -8.52 20.40 -7.17
CA LEU A 745 -9.67 19.62 -7.61
C LEU A 745 -10.61 19.35 -6.45
N LEU A 746 -11.80 19.95 -6.50
CA LEU A 746 -12.87 19.70 -5.55
C LEU A 746 -13.86 18.72 -6.15
N ARG A 747 -13.96 17.51 -5.59
CA ARG A 747 -14.85 16.45 -6.07
C ARG A 747 -15.71 15.92 -4.93
N ARG A 748 -17.03 16.01 -5.10
CA ARG A 748 -18.03 15.49 -4.16
C ARG A 748 -19.05 14.64 -4.88
N ARG A 749 -19.46 13.54 -4.24
CA ARG A 749 -20.46 12.61 -4.75
C ARG A 749 -21.79 12.80 -4.05
N LYS A 750 -22.88 12.42 -4.70
CA LYS A 750 -24.22 12.42 -4.07
C LYS A 750 -24.29 11.50 -2.85
N SER A 751 -23.48 10.44 -2.83
CA SER A 751 -23.37 9.48 -1.74
C SER A 751 -22.56 9.98 -0.55
N ASP A 752 -21.84 11.09 -0.68
CA ASP A 752 -20.95 11.56 0.38
C ASP A 752 -21.77 12.11 1.56
N PRO A 753 -21.34 11.84 2.81
CA PRO A 753 -22.06 12.32 4.00
C PRO A 753 -22.27 13.84 3.98
N GLY A 754 -23.52 14.28 4.20
CA GLY A 754 -23.87 15.69 4.27
C GLY A 754 -23.95 16.46 2.93
N ILE A 755 -23.81 15.79 1.79
CA ILE A 755 -23.94 16.42 0.46
C ILE A 755 -25.38 16.42 -0.07
N ALA A 756 -26.01 15.24 -0.14
CA ALA A 756 -27.38 15.10 -0.61
C ALA A 756 -28.15 14.00 0.14
N PRO A 757 -28.25 14.07 1.49
CA PRO A 757 -28.94 13.06 2.30
C PRO A 757 -30.44 12.92 1.95
N GLU A 758 -31.02 13.92 1.28
CA GLU A 758 -32.42 13.93 0.85
C GLU A 758 -32.71 13.06 -0.40
N LEU A 759 -31.69 12.61 -1.11
CA LEU A 759 -31.88 11.80 -2.32
C LEU A 759 -32.07 10.32 -1.98
N PRO A 760 -33.08 9.63 -2.55
CA PRO A 760 -33.22 8.18 -2.38
C PRO A 760 -32.02 7.44 -3.01
N PRO A 761 -31.69 6.23 -2.53
CA PRO A 761 -30.64 5.42 -3.14
C PRO A 761 -30.98 5.08 -4.60
N LYS A 762 -29.96 5.05 -5.46
CA LYS A 762 -30.10 4.64 -6.86
C LYS A 762 -30.32 3.12 -6.93
N THR A 763 -31.44 2.70 -7.50
CA THR A 763 -31.68 1.29 -7.84
C THR A 763 -31.30 1.05 -9.30
N GLU A 764 -30.29 0.22 -9.53
CA GLU A 764 -29.94 -0.28 -10.86
C GLU A 764 -30.51 -1.69 -11.03
N THR A 765 -31.05 -2.01 -12.21
CA THR A 765 -31.62 -3.33 -12.50
C THR A 765 -31.19 -3.74 -13.90
N ASP A 766 -30.22 -4.63 -13.96
CA ASP A 766 -29.74 -5.17 -15.23
C ASP A 766 -30.80 -6.10 -15.83
N ARG A 767 -31.20 -5.82 -17.07
CA ARG A 767 -32.12 -6.64 -17.85
C ARG A 767 -31.43 -7.14 -19.09
N THR A 768 -31.00 -8.40 -19.06
CA THR A 768 -30.47 -9.08 -20.24
C THR A 768 -31.60 -9.36 -21.23
N VAL A 769 -31.47 -8.86 -22.45
CA VAL A 769 -32.41 -9.12 -23.55
C VAL A 769 -31.72 -9.95 -24.63
N SER A 770 -32.44 -10.92 -25.19
CA SER A 770 -31.95 -11.73 -26.31
C SER A 770 -32.12 -10.97 -27.63
N LEU A 771 -31.22 -11.21 -28.59
CA LEU A 771 -31.39 -10.74 -29.96
C LEU A 771 -32.62 -11.41 -30.60
N THR A 772 -33.34 -10.68 -31.44
CA THR A 772 -34.36 -11.29 -32.30
C THR A 772 -33.71 -12.15 -33.38
N PRO A 773 -34.44 -13.09 -34.02
CA PRO A 773 -33.90 -13.88 -35.13
C PRO A 773 -33.37 -13.03 -36.30
N GLU A 774 -34.04 -11.90 -36.59
CA GLU A 774 -33.59 -10.94 -37.60
C GLU A 774 -32.27 -10.27 -37.20
N GLN A 775 -32.17 -9.78 -35.96
CA GLN A 775 -30.92 -9.20 -35.44
C GLN A 775 -29.79 -10.23 -35.42
N ALA A 776 -30.06 -11.48 -35.01
CA ALA A 776 -29.07 -12.55 -34.98
C ALA A 776 -28.52 -12.86 -36.38
N GLY A 777 -29.39 -12.96 -37.39
CA GLY A 777 -28.98 -13.17 -38.78
C GLY A 777 -28.14 -12.01 -39.34
N LEU A 778 -28.55 -10.76 -39.08
CA LEU A 778 -27.78 -9.58 -39.47
C LEU A 778 -26.43 -9.52 -38.75
N TYR A 779 -26.41 -9.84 -37.46
CA TYR A 779 -25.21 -9.85 -36.63
C TYR A 779 -24.19 -10.85 -37.17
N GLU A 780 -24.60 -12.10 -37.42
CA GLU A 780 -23.72 -13.14 -37.95
C GLU A 780 -23.17 -12.78 -39.34
N ALA A 781 -24.02 -12.25 -40.23
CA ALA A 781 -23.61 -11.81 -41.55
C ALA A 781 -22.53 -10.72 -41.48
N VAL A 782 -22.75 -9.67 -40.68
CA VAL A 782 -21.82 -8.55 -40.52
C VAL A 782 -20.50 -8.99 -39.86
N VAL A 783 -20.55 -9.89 -38.87
CA VAL A 783 -19.35 -10.47 -38.26
C VAL A 783 -18.54 -11.23 -39.30
N ARG A 784 -19.17 -12.15 -40.03
CA ARG A 784 -18.48 -13.00 -41.01
C ARG A 784 -17.83 -12.17 -42.12
N GLU A 785 -18.58 -11.26 -42.73
CA GLU A 785 -18.08 -10.42 -43.82
C GLU A 785 -16.94 -9.49 -43.36
N THR A 786 -17.10 -8.83 -42.21
CA THR A 786 -16.10 -7.86 -41.75
C THR A 786 -14.85 -8.54 -41.21
N LEU A 787 -14.96 -9.71 -40.56
CA LEU A 787 -13.80 -10.47 -40.11
C LEU A 787 -12.96 -11.00 -41.28
N ALA A 788 -13.60 -11.45 -42.37
CA ALA A 788 -12.90 -11.81 -43.60
C ALA A 788 -12.12 -10.61 -44.16
N ALA A 789 -12.76 -9.43 -44.26
CA ALA A 789 -12.07 -8.20 -44.70
C ALA A 789 -10.94 -7.77 -43.74
N ILE A 790 -11.09 -7.98 -42.43
CA ILE A 790 -10.06 -7.68 -41.43
C ILE A 790 -8.85 -8.61 -41.58
N SER A 791 -9.06 -9.89 -41.92
CA SER A 791 -7.96 -10.85 -42.11
C SER A 791 -7.06 -10.51 -43.29
N GLU A 792 -7.60 -9.81 -44.30
CA GLU A 792 -6.87 -9.39 -45.50
C GLU A 792 -6.27 -7.97 -45.40
N ALA A 793 -6.56 -7.24 -44.32
CA ALA A 793 -6.15 -5.85 -44.15
C ALA A 793 -5.08 -5.68 -43.06
N ASP A 794 -4.15 -4.76 -43.30
CA ASP A 794 -3.08 -4.39 -42.36
C ASP A 794 -3.14 -2.92 -41.91
N GLY A 795 -2.46 -2.63 -40.80
CA GLY A 795 -2.19 -1.27 -40.33
C GLY A 795 -3.45 -0.45 -40.01
N MET A 796 -3.62 0.68 -40.69
CA MET A 796 -4.73 1.61 -40.44
C MET A 796 -6.07 1.12 -41.01
N ALA A 797 -6.03 0.42 -42.17
CA ALA A 797 -7.22 -0.14 -42.79
C ALA A 797 -7.88 -1.20 -41.90
N ARG A 798 -7.06 -2.09 -41.31
CA ARG A 798 -7.51 -3.08 -40.33
C ARG A 798 -8.21 -2.45 -39.13
N ARG A 799 -7.60 -1.41 -38.53
CA ARG A 799 -8.18 -0.68 -37.39
C ARG A 799 -9.51 -0.01 -37.74
N GLY A 800 -9.61 0.56 -38.96
CA GLY A 800 -10.86 1.11 -39.47
C GLY A 800 -11.98 0.06 -39.60
N LEU A 801 -11.66 -1.12 -40.12
CA LEU A 801 -12.61 -2.23 -40.26
C LEU A 801 -13.08 -2.78 -38.90
N VAL A 802 -12.20 -2.86 -37.90
CA VAL A 802 -12.57 -3.27 -36.53
C VAL A 802 -13.56 -2.26 -35.92
N VAL A 803 -13.31 -0.96 -36.06
CA VAL A 803 -14.24 0.08 -35.57
C VAL A 803 -15.57 0.03 -36.32
N LYS A 804 -15.54 -0.22 -37.64
CA LYS A 804 -16.75 -0.42 -38.46
C LYS A 804 -17.57 -1.61 -37.97
N LEU A 805 -16.94 -2.75 -37.70
CA LEU A 805 -17.59 -3.94 -37.13
C LEU A 805 -18.26 -3.61 -35.80
N LEU A 806 -17.52 -3.07 -34.82
CA LEU A 806 -18.06 -2.73 -33.51
C LEU A 806 -19.25 -1.76 -33.58
N THR A 807 -19.21 -0.81 -34.53
CA THR A 807 -20.30 0.14 -34.75
C THR A 807 -21.53 -0.57 -35.33
N GLY A 808 -21.34 -1.41 -36.36
CA GLY A 808 -22.43 -2.18 -36.97
C GLY A 808 -23.11 -3.13 -35.98
N LEU A 809 -22.33 -3.84 -35.15
CA LEU A 809 -22.89 -4.71 -34.11
C LEU A 809 -23.71 -3.92 -33.09
N LYS A 810 -23.25 -2.73 -32.68
CA LYS A 810 -24.02 -1.84 -31.79
C LYS A 810 -25.33 -1.37 -32.44
N GLN A 811 -25.31 -1.00 -33.72
CA GLN A 811 -26.52 -0.61 -34.45
C GLN A 811 -27.52 -1.75 -34.51
N ILE A 812 -27.09 -2.96 -34.88
CA ILE A 812 -27.94 -4.15 -34.95
C ILE A 812 -28.56 -4.47 -33.58
N CYS A 813 -27.76 -4.44 -32.51
CA CYS A 813 -28.25 -4.65 -31.14
C CYS A 813 -29.26 -3.59 -30.70
N ASN A 814 -29.13 -2.33 -31.16
CA ASN A 814 -30.09 -1.27 -30.87
C ASN A 814 -31.39 -1.43 -31.67
N HIS A 815 -31.30 -1.59 -32.99
CA HIS A 815 -32.43 -1.82 -33.89
C HIS A 815 -31.94 -2.32 -35.26
N PRO A 816 -32.56 -3.35 -35.89
CA PRO A 816 -32.12 -3.91 -37.18
C PRO A 816 -32.22 -2.97 -38.39
N ALA A 817 -32.72 -1.74 -38.22
CA ALA A 817 -32.91 -0.74 -39.28
C ALA A 817 -31.96 0.46 -39.19
N GLN A 818 -31.10 0.51 -38.17
CA GLN A 818 -29.99 1.47 -38.03
C GLN A 818 -28.75 0.94 -38.73
#